data_AF-A0A1X7VWZ3-F1
#
_entry.id   AF-A0A1X7VWZ3-F1
#
_cell.length_a   1.000
_cell.length_b   1.000
_cell.length_c   1.000
_cell.angle_alpha   90.00
_cell.angle_beta   90.00
_cell.angle_gamma   90.00
#
_symmetry.space_group_name_H-M   'P 1'
#
loop_
_entity.id
_entity.type
_entity.pdbx_description
1 polymer ?
#
loop_
_entity_poly.entity_id
_entity_poly.type
_entity_poly.pdbx_seq_one_letter_code
_entity_poly.pdbx_strand_id
1 'polypeptide(L)'
;MGGALINSGWSSRIRMSDGCLEAGSSISTSSSSPAPLLAQCMLYVVGNLFDIPTIMLSWLPLSMRLQLLLLLPAVDVCLLERTPLIADISVDEVWETLYKERVQETAKLDSSYETPDTLRKEKELYCTWKEAYFIMAFSLKQDRLFSLLYGIYSCSSDTNLYSYYNAIDIYQCFSGALSPKSSHSVCGLLHPQLKCSCLVPLRYSNLQDEEPFAKTFIEVLATACQVPLRHVIVSYRNFKAIWQHYLQDPYTLELLSMLLYFVESIYIEQCYDIGEEDTNKGHLEKILDIVFINNECPVKVALITSHFEVVCPYLLKCTSLKQLEMTINITKPEHQELVVNVLEHHQDLEKAILKTEVLPEEKTDNNSVLKGNSFTQCIAALLYRPVFKELGLDSNSYERTEFDVVLLLLRQFFSSPYPVSLILSLSCPNFDPLPEPLTVHAEQKKKALKLKKCSFSSNLFSCLPLRFPVRAITLEDTDDNTLHSFANLLYIKSDFASLSHDVTEVNAEDVGSLICAVTCKLWHLSLSINAEDKESIYLLVSALSCVLSYLQSFKLRDTQLSYNAAVQILEAIFYTLSPARLPYFDLSLSLNIDKQLATTMYEQWKKCGSIKLRRLELLNVERDAAECIETLSSITEELVHFYKQ
;
A
#
# COMPACT_ATOMS: atom_id res chain seq x y z
N MET A 1 5.79 -53.22 13.88
CA MET A 1 6.50 -53.81 12.73
C MET A 1 6.54 -52.75 11.64
N GLY A 2 7.70 -52.47 11.07
CA GLY A 2 7.90 -51.42 10.06
C GLY A 2 8.78 -50.26 10.54
N GLY A 3 9.96 -50.56 11.08
CA GLY A 3 11.05 -49.60 11.19
C GLY A 3 12.21 -50.12 10.35
N ALA A 4 12.58 -49.39 9.30
CA ALA A 4 13.86 -49.47 8.60
C ALA A 4 13.88 -48.43 7.47
N LEU A 5 15.08 -47.91 7.20
CA LEU A 5 15.47 -46.96 6.15
C LEU A 5 15.29 -45.49 6.52
N ILE A 6 16.20 -45.00 7.36
CA ILE A 6 17.25 -44.02 6.98
C ILE A 6 18.34 -44.17 8.05
N ASN A 7 19.33 -45.04 7.79
CA ASN A 7 20.60 -45.03 8.51
C ASN A 7 21.63 -45.87 7.73
N SER A 8 22.35 -45.23 6.81
CA SER A 8 23.69 -45.63 6.42
C SER A 8 24.33 -44.55 5.55
N GLY A 9 25.42 -43.94 6.03
CA GLY A 9 26.32 -43.17 5.18
C GLY A 9 26.83 -41.83 5.71
N TRP A 10 26.95 -41.61 7.02
CA TRP A 10 27.53 -40.36 7.54
C TRP A 10 28.67 -40.67 8.52
N SER A 11 29.74 -41.24 7.97
CA SER A 11 31.02 -41.40 8.64
C SER A 11 32.11 -41.31 7.58
N SER A 12 32.46 -40.09 7.17
CA SER A 12 33.78 -39.69 6.68
C SER A 12 33.73 -38.27 6.10
N ARG A 13 34.85 -37.55 6.24
CA ARG A 13 35.18 -36.23 5.67
C ARG A 13 34.99 -35.02 6.61
N ILE A 14 35.80 -34.99 7.66
CA ILE A 14 36.58 -33.77 7.94
C ILE A 14 37.87 -33.92 7.14
N ARG A 15 37.91 -33.32 5.95
CA ARG A 15 39.14 -32.79 5.35
C ARG A 15 38.82 -31.36 5.01
N MET A 16 39.34 -30.42 5.81
CA MET A 16 39.60 -29.10 5.27
C MET A 16 40.52 -29.32 4.06
N SER A 17 40.08 -28.92 2.87
CA SER A 17 40.87 -29.04 1.66
C SER A 17 42.04 -28.07 1.73
N ASP A 18 43.27 -28.62 1.81
CA ASP A 18 44.56 -27.94 1.65
C ASP A 18 44.80 -27.42 0.21
N GLY A 19 43.80 -26.76 -0.38
CA GLY A 19 43.75 -26.46 -1.83
C GLY A 19 43.71 -24.97 -2.18
N CYS A 20 44.20 -24.08 -1.33
CA CYS A 20 44.21 -22.62 -1.60
C CYS A 20 45.50 -21.95 -1.08
N LEU A 21 46.67 -22.51 -1.38
CA LEU A 21 47.96 -21.85 -1.18
C LEU A 21 48.91 -22.21 -2.32
N GLU A 22 48.58 -21.85 -3.56
CA GLU A 22 49.57 -21.76 -4.64
C GLU A 22 49.04 -20.88 -5.78
N ALA A 23 49.09 -19.56 -5.56
CA ALA A 23 49.17 -18.57 -6.62
C ALA A 23 49.83 -17.32 -6.03
N GLY A 24 51.08 -17.08 -6.43
CA GLY A 24 51.87 -15.97 -5.94
C GLY A 24 51.30 -14.62 -6.38
N SER A 25 51.02 -13.75 -5.42
CA SER A 25 51.30 -12.32 -5.50
C SER A 25 51.21 -11.72 -4.09
N SER A 26 52.11 -10.80 -3.81
CA SER A 26 52.38 -10.11 -2.54
C SER A 26 51.17 -9.82 -1.65
N ILE A 27 51.09 -10.48 -0.49
CA ILE A 27 50.21 -10.09 0.62
C ILE A 27 51.08 -9.41 1.68
N SER A 28 50.88 -8.11 1.86
CA SER A 28 51.30 -7.40 3.06
C SER A 28 50.61 -7.99 4.29
N THR A 29 51.40 -8.41 5.26
CA THR A 29 50.93 -8.89 6.56
C THR A 29 50.35 -7.73 7.37
N SER A 30 49.06 -7.46 7.22
CA SER A 30 48.29 -6.75 8.24
C SER A 30 47.64 -7.77 9.17
N SER A 31 48.02 -7.75 10.44
CA SER A 31 47.51 -8.63 11.48
C SER A 31 46.04 -8.30 11.76
N SER A 32 45.11 -9.07 11.21
CA SER A 32 43.70 -9.00 11.56
C SER A 32 43.50 -9.64 12.95
N SER A 33 42.99 -8.86 13.89
CA SER A 33 42.52 -9.36 15.19
C SER A 33 41.39 -10.37 14.95
N PRO A 34 41.37 -11.54 15.63
CA PRO A 34 40.28 -12.48 15.50
C PRO A 34 38.96 -11.83 15.93
N ALA A 35 37.86 -12.21 15.27
CA ALA A 35 36.53 -11.74 15.65
C ALA A 35 36.27 -11.99 17.15
N PRO A 36 35.46 -11.16 17.84
CA PRO A 36 35.13 -11.40 19.24
C PRO A 36 34.64 -12.84 19.47
N LEU A 37 35.04 -13.46 20.59
CA LEU A 37 34.70 -14.86 20.90
C LEU A 37 33.19 -15.11 20.79
N LEU A 38 32.38 -14.15 21.22
CA LEU A 38 30.93 -14.21 21.10
C LEU A 38 30.46 -14.34 19.64
N ALA A 39 31.06 -13.61 18.71
CA ALA A 39 30.74 -13.69 17.28
C ALA A 39 31.15 -15.04 16.69
N GLN A 40 32.29 -15.59 17.10
CA GLN A 40 32.72 -16.93 16.69
C GLN A 40 31.75 -18.01 17.21
N CYS A 41 31.30 -17.89 18.47
CA CYS A 41 30.32 -18.78 19.06
C CYS A 41 28.95 -18.67 18.37
N MET A 42 28.48 -17.46 18.05
CA MET A 42 27.21 -17.25 17.33
C MET A 42 27.26 -17.82 15.92
N LEU A 43 28.34 -17.60 15.18
CA LEU A 43 28.54 -18.19 13.85
C LEU A 43 28.63 -19.72 13.91
N TYR A 44 29.27 -20.26 14.96
CA TYR A 44 29.28 -21.70 15.20
C TYR A 44 27.87 -22.25 15.46
N VAL A 45 27.08 -21.58 16.31
CA VAL A 45 25.69 -21.95 16.60
C VAL A 45 24.84 -21.89 15.33
N VAL A 46 24.97 -20.83 14.53
CA VAL A 46 24.26 -20.68 13.25
C VAL A 46 24.64 -21.80 12.26
N GLY A 47 25.93 -22.10 12.13
CA GLY A 47 26.44 -23.15 11.24
C GLY A 47 26.05 -24.57 11.65
N ASN A 48 25.78 -24.81 12.95
CA ASN A 48 25.45 -26.12 13.51
C ASN A 48 24.04 -26.14 14.13
N LEU A 49 23.17 -25.20 13.75
CA LEU A 49 21.90 -24.91 14.44
C LEU A 49 21.01 -26.15 14.64
N PHE A 50 20.99 -27.04 13.66
CA PHE A 50 20.17 -28.26 13.68
C PHE A 50 20.92 -29.52 14.13
N ASP A 51 22.25 -29.41 14.33
CA ASP A 51 23.05 -30.43 15.01
C ASP A 51 23.07 -30.22 16.52
N ILE A 52 22.70 -29.02 16.97
CA ILE A 52 22.52 -28.67 18.37
C ILE A 52 21.07 -28.97 18.79
N PRO A 53 20.83 -29.75 19.86
CA PRO A 53 19.49 -29.95 20.37
C PRO A 53 18.81 -28.61 20.71
N THR A 54 17.59 -28.39 20.21
CA THR A 54 16.86 -27.12 20.39
C THR A 54 16.67 -26.71 21.85
N ILE A 55 16.64 -27.70 22.76
CA ILE A 55 16.61 -27.46 24.21
C ILE A 55 17.89 -26.80 24.72
N MET A 56 19.05 -27.10 24.15
CA MET A 56 20.31 -26.44 24.51
C MET A 56 20.35 -25.00 23.99
N LEU A 57 19.72 -24.73 22.83
CA LEU A 57 19.59 -23.36 22.32
C LEU A 57 18.68 -22.50 23.24
N SER A 58 17.70 -23.11 23.91
CA SER A 58 16.85 -22.40 24.88
C SER A 58 17.60 -21.91 26.13
N TRP A 59 18.78 -22.45 26.41
CA TRP A 59 19.64 -22.02 27.53
C TRP A 59 20.47 -20.78 27.21
N LEU A 60 20.47 -20.33 25.95
CA LEU A 60 21.13 -19.08 25.59
C LEU A 60 20.40 -17.89 26.25
N PRO A 61 21.12 -16.81 26.61
CA PRO A 61 20.52 -15.56 27.06
C PRO A 61 19.46 -15.06 26.08
N LEU A 62 18.38 -14.45 26.60
CA LEU A 62 17.27 -13.94 25.80
C LEU A 62 17.74 -13.05 24.63
N SER A 63 18.69 -12.16 24.87
CA SER A 63 19.27 -11.28 23.85
C SER A 63 19.97 -12.05 22.72
N MET A 64 20.67 -13.14 23.04
CA MET A 64 21.33 -13.99 22.04
C MET A 64 20.33 -14.82 21.26
N ARG A 65 19.27 -15.33 21.91
CA ARG A 65 18.20 -16.06 21.23
C ARG A 65 17.44 -15.15 20.25
N LEU A 66 17.16 -13.92 20.65
CA LEU A 66 16.53 -12.92 19.78
C LEU A 66 17.42 -12.58 18.58
N GLN A 67 18.70 -12.27 18.81
CA GLN A 67 19.66 -12.02 17.73
C GLN A 67 19.82 -13.22 16.81
N LEU A 68 19.85 -14.44 17.34
CA LEU A 68 19.91 -15.66 16.56
C LEU A 68 18.71 -15.73 15.60
N LEU A 69 17.48 -15.54 16.09
CA LEU A 69 16.28 -15.55 15.25
C LEU A 69 16.31 -14.48 14.15
N LEU A 70 16.76 -13.26 14.47
CA LEU A 70 16.87 -12.16 13.50
C LEU A 70 17.97 -12.37 12.45
N LEU A 71 18.98 -13.18 12.75
CA LEU A 71 20.05 -13.52 11.80
C LEU A 71 19.66 -14.67 10.87
N LEU A 72 18.75 -15.55 11.29
CA LEU A 72 18.44 -16.77 10.54
C LEU A 72 17.55 -16.52 9.31
N PRO A 73 17.67 -17.35 8.26
CA PRO A 73 16.68 -17.41 7.18
C PRO A 73 15.26 -17.55 7.72
N ALA A 74 14.27 -16.90 7.10
CA ALA A 74 12.88 -16.91 7.57
C ALA A 74 12.29 -18.33 7.67
N VAL A 75 12.72 -19.23 6.78
CA VAL A 75 12.35 -20.65 6.82
C VAL A 75 12.83 -21.31 8.12
N ASP A 76 14.04 -21.02 8.56
CA ASP A 76 14.60 -21.57 9.80
C ASP A 76 13.91 -20.99 11.03
N VAL A 77 13.57 -19.68 10.99
CA VAL A 77 12.76 -19.04 12.04
C VAL A 77 11.40 -19.73 12.17
N CYS A 78 10.74 -20.08 11.06
CA CYS A 78 9.49 -20.85 11.09
C CYS A 78 9.64 -22.22 11.77
N LEU A 79 10.73 -22.93 11.47
CA LEU A 79 10.98 -24.25 12.06
C LEU A 79 11.25 -24.15 13.58
N LEU A 80 11.91 -23.08 14.01
CA LEU A 80 12.27 -22.85 15.40
C LEU A 80 11.14 -22.27 16.24
N GLU A 81 10.13 -21.66 15.62
CA GLU A 81 8.95 -21.11 16.31
C GLU A 81 8.21 -22.16 17.15
N ARG A 82 8.26 -23.44 16.77
CA ARG A 82 7.61 -24.53 17.51
C ARG A 82 8.51 -25.14 18.59
N THR A 83 9.62 -24.50 18.94
CA THR A 83 10.65 -25.05 19.83
C THR A 83 10.81 -24.22 21.11
N PRO A 84 11.43 -24.76 22.17
CA PRO A 84 11.70 -24.00 23.39
C PRO A 84 12.60 -22.77 23.21
N LEU A 85 13.24 -22.60 22.03
CA LEU A 85 14.07 -21.44 21.73
C LEU A 85 13.31 -20.11 21.84
N ILE A 86 12.01 -20.11 21.54
CA ILE A 86 11.18 -18.90 21.56
C ILE A 86 10.57 -18.59 22.93
N ALA A 87 10.90 -19.36 23.98
CA ALA A 87 10.38 -19.11 25.32
C ALA A 87 10.69 -17.67 25.76
N ASP A 88 9.67 -16.94 26.21
CA ASP A 88 9.77 -15.53 26.62
C ASP A 88 10.15 -14.54 25.50
N ILE A 89 10.02 -14.95 24.21
CA ILE A 89 10.20 -14.08 23.03
C ILE A 89 8.85 -13.82 22.38
N SER A 90 8.54 -12.55 22.08
CA SER A 90 7.41 -12.19 21.24
C SER A 90 7.71 -12.55 19.78
N VAL A 91 7.15 -13.65 19.31
CA VAL A 91 7.35 -14.13 17.93
C VAL A 91 6.83 -13.12 16.89
N ASP A 92 5.75 -12.42 17.20
CA ASP A 92 5.17 -11.42 16.29
C ASP A 92 6.11 -10.21 16.11
N GLU A 93 6.78 -9.75 17.18
CA GLU A 93 7.81 -8.70 17.11
C GLU A 93 9.04 -9.13 16.29
N VAL A 94 9.42 -10.42 16.37
CA VAL A 94 10.48 -10.98 15.52
C VAL A 94 10.07 -10.89 14.06
N TRP A 95 8.86 -11.32 13.70
CA TRP A 95 8.37 -11.25 12.32
C TRP A 95 8.18 -9.82 11.82
N GLU A 96 7.72 -8.89 12.67
CA GLU A 96 7.65 -7.47 12.34
C GLU A 96 9.04 -6.92 12.00
N THR A 97 10.05 -7.24 12.83
CA THR A 97 11.43 -6.82 12.60
C THR A 97 11.98 -7.41 11.31
N LEU A 98 11.79 -8.71 11.09
CA LEU A 98 12.18 -9.40 9.85
C LEU A 98 11.52 -8.78 8.62
N TYR A 99 10.24 -8.41 8.70
CA TYR A 99 9.51 -7.75 7.63
C TYR A 99 10.12 -6.39 7.30
N LYS A 100 10.31 -5.54 8.32
CA LYS A 100 10.88 -4.19 8.14
C LYS A 100 12.30 -4.23 7.59
N GLU A 101 13.14 -5.12 8.09
CA GLU A 101 14.55 -5.20 7.68
C GLU A 101 14.74 -5.87 6.33
N ARG A 102 13.93 -6.89 5.99
CA ARG A 102 14.18 -7.69 4.78
C ARG A 102 13.24 -7.35 3.64
N VAL A 103 11.95 -7.23 3.92
CA VAL A 103 10.94 -6.98 2.88
C VAL A 103 10.90 -5.49 2.55
N GLN A 104 10.73 -4.63 3.56
CA GLN A 104 10.57 -3.19 3.35
C GLN A 104 11.85 -2.54 2.79
N GLU A 105 13.04 -2.96 3.23
CA GLU A 105 14.29 -2.42 2.68
C GLU A 105 14.57 -2.86 1.24
N THR A 106 14.26 -4.11 0.89
CA THR A 106 14.43 -4.63 -0.48
C THR A 106 13.44 -3.97 -1.44
N ALA A 107 12.23 -3.68 -0.97
CA ALA A 107 11.19 -3.08 -1.78
C ALA A 107 11.18 -1.53 -1.75
N LYS A 108 12.24 -0.84 -1.28
CA LYS A 108 12.41 0.64 -1.33
C LYS A 108 12.26 1.28 -2.73
N LEU A 109 12.02 0.48 -3.78
CA LEU A 109 11.78 0.89 -5.15
C LEU A 109 10.29 0.96 -5.56
N ASP A 110 9.34 0.42 -4.77
CA ASP A 110 7.90 0.49 -5.07
C ASP A 110 7.04 0.78 -3.82
N SER A 111 6.02 1.62 -3.99
CA SER A 111 5.36 2.35 -2.89
C SER A 111 4.17 1.66 -2.21
N SER A 112 3.86 0.40 -2.55
CA SER A 112 2.71 -0.33 -2.00
C SER A 112 3.15 -1.54 -1.15
N TYR A 113 3.27 -1.37 0.16
CA TYR A 113 3.62 -2.46 1.09
C TYR A 113 2.38 -2.98 1.83
N GLU A 114 2.24 -4.30 1.87
CA GLU A 114 1.14 -4.99 2.57
C GLU A 114 1.57 -5.38 4.00
N THR A 115 1.53 -4.42 4.92
CA THR A 115 1.63 -4.70 6.36
C THR A 115 0.30 -5.29 6.87
N PRO A 116 0.28 -5.93 8.04
CA PRO A 116 -0.96 -6.35 8.69
C PRO A 116 -2.01 -5.23 8.78
N ASP A 117 -1.58 -4.01 9.08
CA ASP A 117 -2.47 -2.86 9.18
C ASP A 117 -3.02 -2.41 7.82
N THR A 118 -2.21 -2.41 6.75
CA THR A 118 -2.70 -2.06 5.41
C THR A 118 -3.63 -3.15 4.87
N LEU A 119 -3.29 -4.43 5.04
CA LEU A 119 -4.16 -5.56 4.70
C LEU A 119 -5.49 -5.51 5.44
N ARG A 120 -5.47 -5.15 6.72
CA ARG A 120 -6.69 -4.98 7.52
C ARG A 120 -7.51 -3.77 7.06
N LYS A 121 -6.86 -2.65 6.77
CA LYS A 121 -7.55 -1.40 6.41
C LYS A 121 -8.12 -1.46 4.99
N GLU A 122 -7.38 -2.02 4.05
CA GLU A 122 -7.73 -2.01 2.63
C GLU A 122 -8.54 -3.23 2.22
N LYS A 123 -8.28 -4.40 2.83
CA LYS A 123 -8.88 -5.68 2.45
C LYS A 123 -9.66 -6.36 3.59
N GLU A 124 -9.78 -5.74 4.77
CA GLU A 124 -10.41 -6.35 5.96
C GLU A 124 -9.82 -7.73 6.34
N LEU A 125 -8.56 -7.97 5.97
CA LEU A 125 -7.85 -9.20 6.28
C LEU A 125 -7.11 -9.08 7.61
N TYR A 126 -7.35 -10.02 8.50
CA TYR A 126 -6.65 -10.12 9.77
C TYR A 126 -5.47 -11.07 9.62
N CYS A 127 -4.29 -10.51 9.39
CA CYS A 127 -3.04 -11.24 9.22
C CYS A 127 -2.08 -10.95 10.38
N THR A 128 -1.25 -11.94 10.72
CA THR A 128 -0.05 -11.79 11.55
C THR A 128 1.11 -11.21 10.74
N TRP A 129 2.16 -10.71 11.40
CA TRP A 129 3.37 -10.27 10.69
C TRP A 129 4.05 -11.40 9.91
N LYS A 130 3.96 -12.63 10.41
CA LYS A 130 4.41 -13.84 9.71
C LYS A 130 3.67 -14.05 8.40
N GLU A 131 2.35 -14.00 8.42
CA GLU A 131 1.53 -14.15 7.20
C GLU A 131 1.84 -13.02 6.20
N ALA A 132 1.91 -11.76 6.65
CA ALA A 132 2.28 -10.63 5.80
C ALA A 132 3.68 -10.81 5.18
N TYR A 133 4.65 -11.31 5.95
CA TYR A 133 5.99 -11.63 5.45
C TYR A 133 5.95 -12.64 4.31
N PHE A 134 5.22 -13.75 4.47
CA PHE A 134 5.17 -14.79 3.43
C PHE A 134 4.34 -14.41 2.22
N ILE A 135 3.27 -13.62 2.39
CA ILE A 135 2.52 -13.03 1.26
C ILE A 135 3.46 -12.18 0.41
N MET A 136 4.20 -11.25 1.03
CA MET A 136 5.12 -10.38 0.30
C MET A 136 6.33 -11.14 -0.26
N ALA A 137 6.90 -12.08 0.49
CA ALA A 137 8.01 -12.90 0.03
C ALA A 137 7.61 -13.77 -1.17
N PHE A 138 6.37 -14.28 -1.19
CA PHE A 138 5.83 -15.00 -2.34
C PHE A 138 5.73 -14.07 -3.56
N SER A 139 5.06 -12.92 -3.45
CA SER A 139 4.88 -11.97 -4.57
C SER A 139 6.22 -11.48 -5.13
N LEU A 140 7.12 -10.96 -4.27
CA LEU A 140 8.44 -10.46 -4.69
C LEU A 140 9.28 -11.52 -5.40
N LYS A 141 9.16 -12.78 -4.96
CA LYS A 141 9.94 -13.86 -5.58
C LYS A 141 9.42 -14.18 -6.98
N GLN A 142 8.11 -14.08 -7.20
CA GLN A 142 7.54 -14.28 -8.53
C GLN A 142 7.92 -13.17 -9.50
N ASP A 143 7.83 -11.90 -9.09
CA ASP A 143 8.28 -10.76 -9.90
C ASP A 143 9.76 -10.87 -10.31
N ARG A 144 10.60 -11.42 -9.42
CA ARG A 144 12.00 -11.67 -9.74
C ARG A 144 12.20 -12.81 -10.73
N LEU A 145 11.48 -13.92 -10.58
CA LEU A 145 11.54 -15.03 -11.55
C LEU A 145 11.14 -14.53 -12.95
N PHE A 146 10.14 -13.67 -13.03
CA PHE A 146 9.77 -12.98 -14.27
C PHE A 146 10.92 -12.13 -14.83
N SER A 147 11.52 -11.27 -14.00
CA SER A 147 12.64 -10.42 -14.43
C SER A 147 13.84 -11.22 -14.96
N LEU A 148 14.15 -12.35 -14.33
CA LEU A 148 15.20 -13.28 -14.77
C LEU A 148 14.88 -13.90 -16.14
N LEU A 149 13.66 -14.38 -16.36
CA LEU A 149 13.24 -14.98 -17.63
C LEU A 149 13.34 -14.02 -18.83
N TYR A 150 13.22 -12.72 -18.61
CA TYR A 150 13.29 -11.70 -19.66
C TYR A 150 14.65 -10.98 -19.73
N GLY A 151 15.64 -11.39 -18.94
CA GLY A 151 16.97 -10.75 -18.92
C GLY A 151 16.94 -9.28 -18.48
N ILE A 152 15.88 -8.85 -17.80
CA ILE A 152 15.74 -7.49 -17.25
C ILE A 152 16.53 -7.47 -15.94
N TYR A 153 17.81 -7.12 -16.03
CA TYR A 153 18.68 -7.01 -14.86
C TYR A 153 18.16 -5.96 -13.89
N SER A 154 17.68 -6.39 -12.72
CA SER A 154 17.85 -5.61 -11.49
C SER A 154 18.56 -6.48 -10.46
N CYS A 155 19.77 -6.03 -10.11
CA CYS A 155 20.63 -6.65 -9.14
C CYS A 155 20.10 -6.33 -7.74
N SER A 156 19.13 -7.11 -7.25
CA SER A 156 18.82 -7.18 -5.82
C SER A 156 18.98 -8.64 -5.37
N SER A 157 19.88 -8.84 -4.40
CA SER A 157 20.24 -10.13 -3.81
C SER A 157 19.01 -10.90 -3.31
N ASP A 158 19.08 -12.24 -3.23
CA ASP A 158 18.02 -13.14 -2.69
C ASP A 158 17.75 -12.93 -1.18
N THR A 159 17.40 -11.71 -0.78
CA THR A 159 17.41 -11.22 0.61
C THR A 159 16.31 -11.79 1.50
N ASN A 160 15.26 -12.37 0.90
CA ASN A 160 13.99 -12.55 1.60
C ASN A 160 13.73 -13.96 2.16
N LEU A 161 14.44 -15.00 1.71
CA LEU A 161 14.12 -16.38 2.11
C LEU A 161 15.34 -17.21 2.52
N TYR A 162 16.47 -17.01 1.84
CA TYR A 162 17.64 -17.89 1.95
C TYR A 162 18.95 -17.16 2.26
N SER A 163 18.99 -15.83 2.20
CA SER A 163 20.18 -15.09 2.60
C SER A 163 20.19 -14.80 4.09
N TYR A 164 21.36 -14.90 4.70
CA TYR A 164 21.67 -14.08 5.87
C TYR A 164 21.65 -12.62 5.45
N TYR A 165 20.83 -11.80 6.12
CA TYR A 165 20.88 -10.34 5.90
C TYR A 165 22.29 -9.86 6.26
N ASN A 166 22.88 -9.06 5.36
CA ASN A 166 24.17 -8.38 5.49
C ASN A 166 25.17 -9.08 6.43
N ALA A 167 26.16 -9.76 5.87
CA ALA A 167 27.32 -10.18 6.65
C ALA A 167 27.98 -9.00 7.40
N ILE A 168 27.77 -7.75 6.95
CA ILE A 168 28.15 -6.50 7.63
C ILE A 168 27.39 -6.29 8.96
N ASP A 169 26.15 -6.75 9.11
CA ASP A 169 25.34 -6.56 10.32
C ASP A 169 25.57 -7.64 11.38
N ILE A 170 26.06 -8.83 10.97
CA ILE A 170 26.73 -9.75 11.91
C ILE A 170 27.92 -9.04 12.59
N TYR A 171 28.61 -8.11 11.91
CA TYR A 171 29.64 -7.28 12.54
C TYR A 171 29.07 -6.15 13.42
N GLN A 172 27.91 -5.57 13.07
CA GLN A 172 27.28 -4.49 13.85
C GLN A 172 26.55 -4.97 15.11
N CYS A 173 26.13 -6.24 15.17
CA CYS A 173 25.59 -6.88 16.38
C CYS A 173 26.55 -6.84 17.58
N PHE A 174 27.82 -6.45 17.37
CA PHE A 174 28.88 -6.47 18.38
C PHE A 174 29.66 -5.14 18.49
N SER A 175 29.23 -4.04 17.85
CA SER A 175 29.85 -2.72 17.98
C SER A 175 29.27 -1.90 19.14
N GLY A 176 29.28 -2.48 20.35
CA GLY A 176 29.23 -1.66 21.56
C GLY A 176 30.48 -0.79 21.61
N ALA A 177 30.31 0.50 21.32
CA ALA A 177 31.26 1.60 21.53
C ALA A 177 32.75 1.21 21.57
N LEU A 178 33.42 1.14 20.41
CA LEU A 178 34.85 1.46 20.20
C LEU A 178 35.28 1.15 18.76
N SER A 179 35.36 2.22 17.94
CA SER A 179 36.19 2.42 16.73
C SER A 179 36.15 1.40 15.56
N PRO A 180 35.88 1.85 14.31
CA PRO A 180 35.73 1.00 13.11
C PRO A 180 37.06 0.62 12.42
N LYS A 181 38.15 0.35 13.16
CA LYS A 181 39.48 0.13 12.56
C LYS A 181 40.08 -1.24 12.84
N SER A 182 39.45 -2.33 12.39
CA SER A 182 40.16 -3.59 12.03
C SER A 182 39.23 -4.67 11.47
N SER A 183 38.81 -4.57 10.20
CA SER A 183 38.04 -5.64 9.55
C SER A 183 38.34 -5.83 8.06
N HIS A 184 39.57 -5.50 7.63
CA HIS A 184 40.06 -5.89 6.30
C HIS A 184 40.68 -7.28 6.32
N SER A 185 39.85 -8.33 6.32
CA SER A 185 40.22 -9.63 5.72
C SER A 185 39.04 -10.58 5.46
N VAL A 186 37.79 -10.20 5.76
CA VAL A 186 36.58 -10.98 5.41
C VAL A 186 35.75 -10.31 4.30
N CYS A 187 35.89 -8.99 4.11
CA CYS A 187 35.26 -8.26 3.00
C CYS A 187 35.65 -8.78 1.60
N GLY A 188 36.80 -9.44 1.46
CA GLY A 188 37.23 -10.03 0.17
C GLY A 188 36.45 -11.29 -0.23
N LEU A 189 35.77 -11.95 0.70
CA LEU A 189 35.04 -13.20 0.45
C LEU A 189 33.55 -13.00 0.17
N LEU A 190 33.03 -11.77 0.36
CA LEU A 190 31.60 -11.47 0.33
C LEU A 190 31.28 -10.26 -0.56
N HIS A 191 32.05 -10.09 -1.64
CA HIS A 191 31.66 -9.21 -2.73
C HIS A 191 30.32 -9.70 -3.30
N PRO A 192 29.37 -8.83 -3.69
CA PRO A 192 28.07 -9.23 -4.27
C PRO A 192 28.18 -10.08 -5.55
N GLN A 193 29.37 -10.21 -6.11
CA GLN A 193 29.68 -11.01 -7.30
C GLN A 193 30.36 -12.35 -6.97
N LEU A 194 30.69 -12.62 -5.71
CA LEU A 194 31.25 -13.90 -5.26
C LEU A 194 30.18 -14.66 -4.50
N LYS A 195 29.54 -15.62 -5.18
CA LYS A 195 28.69 -16.67 -4.60
C LYS A 195 29.53 -17.45 -3.56
N CYS A 196 29.64 -16.95 -2.33
CA CYS A 196 30.27 -17.70 -1.25
C CYS A 196 29.28 -18.76 -0.75
N SER A 197 29.37 -19.96 -1.31
CA SER A 197 28.62 -21.17 -0.88
C SER A 197 28.82 -21.53 0.60
N CYS A 198 29.75 -20.89 1.29
CA CYS A 198 30.13 -21.17 2.67
C CYS A 198 29.20 -20.55 3.73
N LEU A 199 28.34 -19.59 3.39
CA LEU A 199 27.37 -19.00 4.31
C LEU A 199 25.93 -19.41 4.02
N VAL A 200 25.66 -20.11 2.93
CA VAL A 200 24.37 -20.77 2.75
C VAL A 200 24.45 -22.07 3.53
N PRO A 201 23.54 -22.37 4.49
CA PRO A 201 23.54 -23.64 5.20
C PRO A 201 23.64 -24.77 4.17
N LEU A 202 24.51 -25.76 4.38
CA LEU A 202 24.80 -26.82 3.40
C LEU A 202 23.54 -27.50 2.83
N ARG A 203 22.43 -27.50 3.58
CA ARG A 203 21.10 -27.99 3.14
C ARG A 203 20.46 -27.20 1.99
N TYR A 204 20.88 -25.95 1.79
CA TYR A 204 20.43 -25.04 0.76
C TYR A 204 21.47 -24.86 -0.37
N SER A 205 22.60 -25.58 -0.31
CA SER A 205 23.68 -25.46 -1.31
C SER A 205 23.27 -25.93 -2.72
N ASN A 206 22.27 -26.82 -2.80
CA ASN A 206 21.68 -27.31 -4.05
C ASN A 206 20.69 -26.33 -4.71
N LEU A 207 20.36 -25.20 -4.06
CA LEU A 207 19.46 -24.16 -4.60
C LEU A 207 20.17 -23.20 -5.59
N GLN A 208 21.40 -23.49 -6.02
CA GLN A 208 22.15 -22.60 -6.92
C GLN A 208 21.82 -22.77 -8.40
N ASP A 209 21.06 -23.80 -8.78
CA ASP A 209 20.54 -23.99 -10.13
C ASP A 209 19.19 -23.28 -10.30
N GLU A 210 19.06 -22.46 -11.36
CA GLU A 210 17.98 -21.48 -11.52
C GLU A 210 16.60 -22.10 -11.86
N GLU A 211 16.56 -23.23 -12.58
CA GLU A 211 15.31 -23.94 -12.95
C GLU A 211 14.68 -24.84 -11.85
N PRO A 212 15.41 -25.53 -10.95
CA PRO A 212 14.77 -26.21 -9.82
C PRO A 212 14.28 -25.24 -8.72
N PHE A 213 14.61 -23.96 -8.81
CA PHE A 213 14.44 -23.00 -7.73
C PHE A 213 12.97 -22.69 -7.40
N ALA A 214 12.10 -22.46 -8.39
CA ALA A 214 10.70 -22.08 -8.12
C ALA A 214 9.91 -23.24 -7.49
N LYS A 215 10.13 -24.47 -7.97
CA LYS A 215 9.57 -25.69 -7.37
C LYS A 215 10.07 -25.88 -5.94
N THR A 216 11.37 -25.74 -5.71
CA THR A 216 11.94 -25.87 -4.35
C THR A 216 11.45 -24.77 -3.42
N PHE A 217 11.20 -23.56 -3.92
CA PHE A 217 10.62 -22.48 -3.14
C PHE A 217 9.17 -22.77 -2.72
N ILE A 218 8.31 -23.16 -3.67
CA ILE A 218 6.93 -23.56 -3.39
C ILE A 218 6.91 -24.74 -2.39
N GLU A 219 7.78 -25.72 -2.58
CA GLU A 219 7.93 -26.87 -1.69
C GLU A 219 8.33 -26.45 -0.28
N VAL A 220 9.33 -25.58 -0.12
CA VAL A 220 9.77 -25.10 1.19
C VAL A 220 8.65 -24.33 1.90
N LEU A 221 7.92 -23.47 1.19
CA LEU A 221 6.80 -22.76 1.79
C LEU A 221 5.69 -23.72 2.23
N ALA A 222 5.32 -24.66 1.36
CA ALA A 222 4.20 -25.57 1.60
C ALA A 222 4.52 -26.58 2.72
N THR A 223 5.74 -27.11 2.75
CA THR A 223 6.11 -28.23 3.62
C THR A 223 6.80 -27.80 4.91
N ALA A 224 7.77 -26.88 4.83
CA ALA A 224 8.60 -26.48 5.96
C ALA A 224 7.97 -25.31 6.74
N CYS A 225 7.50 -24.27 6.03
CA CYS A 225 6.89 -23.11 6.69
C CYS A 225 5.43 -23.38 7.09
N GLN A 226 4.68 -24.14 6.27
CA GLN A 226 3.26 -24.46 6.47
C GLN A 226 2.40 -23.20 6.71
N VAL A 227 2.74 -22.10 6.02
CA VAL A 227 2.00 -20.84 6.11
C VAL A 227 1.07 -20.75 4.91
N PRO A 228 -0.25 -20.87 5.09
CA PRO A 228 -1.19 -20.68 4.00
C PRO A 228 -1.21 -19.20 3.59
N LEU A 229 -1.35 -18.95 2.30
CA LEU A 229 -1.48 -17.61 1.76
C LEU A 229 -2.94 -17.16 1.85
N ARG A 230 -3.22 -16.19 2.73
CA ARG A 230 -4.55 -15.55 2.82
C ARG A 230 -4.83 -14.58 1.69
N HIS A 231 -3.78 -14.00 1.12
CA HIS A 231 -3.85 -13.10 -0.01
C HIS A 231 -2.95 -13.61 -1.13
N VAL A 232 -3.44 -13.58 -2.37
CA VAL A 232 -2.67 -13.96 -3.56
C VAL A 232 -2.89 -12.97 -4.69
N ILE A 233 -1.79 -12.58 -5.34
CA ILE A 233 -1.78 -11.78 -6.56
C ILE A 233 -1.48 -12.70 -7.74
N VAL A 234 -2.47 -12.93 -8.58
CA VAL A 234 -2.37 -13.73 -9.80
C VAL A 234 -2.20 -12.78 -10.98
N SER A 235 -1.01 -12.76 -11.55
CA SER A 235 -0.67 -11.96 -12.72
C SER A 235 0.26 -12.73 -13.64
N TYR A 236 0.35 -12.32 -14.91
CA TYR A 236 1.33 -12.93 -15.82
C TYR A 236 2.75 -12.78 -15.30
N ARG A 237 3.08 -11.62 -14.71
CA ARG A 237 4.37 -11.42 -14.06
C ARG A 237 4.57 -12.40 -12.90
N ASN A 238 3.57 -12.54 -12.03
CA ASN A 238 3.68 -13.34 -10.83
C ASN A 238 3.57 -14.85 -11.06
N PHE A 239 3.07 -15.30 -12.20
CA PHE A 239 2.86 -16.73 -12.41
C PHE A 239 3.46 -17.27 -13.70
N LYS A 240 4.10 -16.46 -14.56
CA LYS A 240 4.70 -16.95 -15.81
C LYS A 240 5.62 -18.16 -15.60
N ALA A 241 6.55 -18.09 -14.65
CA ALA A 241 7.46 -19.21 -14.38
C ALA A 241 6.70 -20.47 -13.93
N ILE A 242 5.70 -20.28 -13.06
CA ILE A 242 4.77 -21.33 -12.60
C ILE A 242 4.01 -21.95 -13.79
N TRP A 243 3.49 -21.09 -14.66
CA TRP A 243 2.71 -21.43 -15.86
C TRP A 243 3.51 -22.23 -16.88
N GLN A 244 4.70 -21.74 -17.24
CA GLN A 244 5.51 -22.34 -18.30
C GLN A 244 6.15 -23.67 -17.90
N HIS A 245 6.50 -23.84 -16.63
CA HIS A 245 7.34 -24.97 -16.22
C HIS A 245 6.70 -25.93 -15.20
N TYR A 246 5.68 -25.50 -14.43
CA TYR A 246 5.25 -26.28 -13.26
C TYR A 246 3.74 -26.55 -13.13
N LEU A 247 2.86 -25.83 -13.82
CA LEU A 247 1.41 -26.16 -13.84
C LEU A 247 1.08 -27.46 -14.61
N GLN A 248 2.06 -28.11 -15.21
CA GLN A 248 1.92 -29.44 -15.79
C GLN A 248 2.38 -30.56 -14.85
N ASP A 249 3.08 -30.23 -13.75
CA ASP A 249 3.59 -31.19 -12.78
C ASP A 249 2.55 -31.43 -11.65
N PRO A 250 1.96 -32.64 -11.53
CA PRO A 250 0.96 -32.93 -10.50
C PRO A 250 1.45 -32.66 -9.07
N TYR A 251 2.74 -32.90 -8.80
CA TYR A 251 3.32 -32.64 -7.48
C TYR A 251 3.32 -31.15 -7.15
N THR A 252 3.67 -30.30 -8.13
CA THR A 252 3.65 -28.84 -7.90
C THR A 252 2.24 -28.31 -7.72
N LEU A 253 1.24 -28.88 -8.42
CA LEU A 253 -0.17 -28.54 -8.19
C LEU A 253 -0.63 -28.91 -6.77
N GLU A 254 -0.20 -30.04 -6.23
CA GLU A 254 -0.48 -30.43 -4.84
C GLU A 254 0.13 -29.44 -3.84
N LEU A 255 1.39 -29.05 -4.05
CA LEU A 255 2.05 -28.04 -3.21
C LEU A 255 1.35 -26.67 -3.28
N LEU A 256 0.95 -26.23 -4.47
CA LEU A 256 0.17 -25.01 -4.65
C LEU A 256 -1.19 -25.10 -3.98
N SER A 257 -1.85 -26.26 -4.04
CA SER A 257 -3.11 -26.50 -3.33
C SER A 257 -2.97 -26.31 -1.83
N MET A 258 -1.85 -26.79 -1.24
CA MET A 258 -1.57 -26.58 0.18
C MET A 258 -1.33 -25.11 0.53
N LEU A 259 -0.60 -24.37 -0.31
CA LEU A 259 -0.35 -22.94 -0.09
C LEU A 259 -1.62 -22.11 -0.22
N LEU A 260 -2.48 -22.45 -1.17
CA LEU A 260 -3.70 -21.71 -1.50
C LEU A 260 -4.94 -22.25 -0.79
N TYR A 261 -4.79 -23.09 0.23
CA TYR A 261 -5.89 -23.74 0.94
C TYR A 261 -6.79 -22.77 1.73
N PHE A 262 -6.29 -21.57 2.07
CA PHE A 262 -7.00 -20.62 2.92
C PHE A 262 -6.99 -19.19 2.35
N VAL A 263 -7.17 -19.07 1.04
CA VAL A 263 -7.22 -17.76 0.37
C VAL A 263 -8.51 -17.04 0.76
N GLU A 264 -8.38 -15.87 1.39
CA GLU A 264 -9.50 -14.98 1.73
C GLU A 264 -9.57 -13.77 0.79
N SER A 265 -8.47 -13.46 0.09
CA SER A 265 -8.40 -12.36 -0.87
C SER A 265 -7.61 -12.72 -2.11
N ILE A 266 -8.16 -12.40 -3.27
CA ILE A 266 -7.51 -12.61 -4.57
C ILE A 266 -7.42 -11.30 -5.33
N TYR A 267 -6.25 -11.04 -5.92
CA TYR A 267 -6.05 -9.97 -6.89
C TYR A 267 -5.64 -10.58 -8.23
N ILE A 268 -6.42 -10.33 -9.28
CA ILE A 268 -6.15 -10.78 -10.64
C ILE A 268 -5.76 -9.56 -11.45
N GLU A 269 -4.48 -9.46 -11.78
CA GLU A 269 -3.88 -8.35 -12.52
C GLU A 269 -3.78 -8.66 -14.02
N GLN A 270 -3.76 -7.60 -14.83
CA GLN A 270 -3.78 -7.65 -16.28
C GLN A 270 -2.61 -8.46 -16.87
N CYS A 271 -2.94 -9.55 -17.55
CA CYS A 271 -1.98 -10.42 -18.23
C CYS A 271 -1.82 -9.99 -19.69
N TYR A 272 -1.15 -8.86 -19.94
CA TYR A 272 -0.82 -8.46 -21.31
C TYR A 272 0.29 -9.37 -21.86
N ASP A 273 -0.06 -10.25 -22.79
CA ASP A 273 0.89 -10.64 -23.84
C ASP A 273 0.12 -10.92 -25.14
N ILE A 274 0.49 -10.22 -26.21
CA ILE A 274 -0.26 -10.07 -27.48
C ILE A 274 -0.19 -11.36 -28.36
N GLY A 275 0.17 -12.51 -27.78
CA GLY A 275 0.35 -13.76 -28.53
C GLY A 275 0.04 -15.07 -27.80
N GLU A 276 -0.33 -15.04 -26.51
CA GLU A 276 -0.54 -16.24 -25.69
C GLU A 276 -1.87 -16.22 -24.88
N GLU A 277 -2.89 -15.49 -25.36
CA GLU A 277 -4.15 -15.31 -24.61
C GLU A 277 -4.81 -16.64 -24.19
N ASP A 278 -4.95 -17.60 -25.09
CA ASP A 278 -5.64 -18.88 -24.79
C ASP A 278 -4.87 -19.73 -23.78
N THR A 279 -3.54 -19.78 -23.88
CA THR A 279 -2.69 -20.51 -22.92
C THR A 279 -2.75 -19.87 -21.54
N ASN A 280 -2.74 -18.55 -21.47
CA ASN A 280 -2.86 -17.79 -20.22
C ASN A 280 -4.24 -17.99 -19.56
N LYS A 281 -5.33 -18.02 -20.35
CA LYS A 281 -6.67 -18.34 -19.84
C LYS A 281 -6.70 -19.72 -19.16
N GLY A 282 -6.18 -20.76 -19.83
CA GLY A 282 -6.16 -22.11 -19.26
C GLY A 282 -5.29 -22.26 -18.01
N HIS A 283 -4.20 -21.49 -17.90
CA HIS A 283 -3.39 -21.47 -16.69
C HIS A 283 -4.06 -20.74 -15.52
N LEU A 284 -4.75 -19.64 -15.80
CA LEU A 284 -5.56 -18.94 -14.81
C LEU A 284 -6.69 -19.84 -14.29
N GLU A 285 -7.39 -20.56 -15.18
CA GLU A 285 -8.42 -21.53 -14.80
C GLU A 285 -7.91 -22.56 -13.80
N LYS A 286 -6.73 -23.15 -14.03
CA LYS A 286 -6.14 -24.12 -13.09
C LYS A 286 -5.93 -23.55 -11.68
N ILE A 287 -5.51 -22.29 -11.57
CA ILE A 287 -5.31 -21.64 -10.27
C ILE A 287 -6.68 -21.37 -9.61
N LEU A 288 -7.66 -20.92 -10.40
CA LEU A 288 -9.01 -20.67 -9.91
C LEU A 288 -9.71 -21.97 -9.50
N ASP A 289 -9.48 -23.08 -10.21
CA ASP A 289 -9.93 -24.41 -9.83
C ASP A 289 -9.35 -24.81 -8.46
N ILE A 290 -8.05 -24.59 -8.25
CA ILE A 290 -7.43 -24.86 -6.94
C ILE A 290 -8.14 -24.06 -5.84
N VAL A 291 -8.31 -22.76 -6.03
CA VAL A 291 -8.86 -21.86 -5.00
C VAL A 291 -10.35 -22.10 -4.76
N PHE A 292 -11.17 -22.09 -5.80
CA PHE A 292 -12.62 -22.07 -5.68
C PHE A 292 -13.27 -23.45 -5.71
N ILE A 293 -12.65 -24.45 -6.37
CA ILE A 293 -13.23 -25.79 -6.52
C ILE A 293 -12.56 -26.80 -5.60
N ASN A 294 -11.24 -26.93 -5.66
CA ASN A 294 -10.52 -27.96 -4.91
C ASN A 294 -10.43 -27.62 -3.41
N ASN A 295 -10.11 -26.37 -3.10
CA ASN A 295 -9.97 -25.90 -1.71
C ASN A 295 -11.25 -25.26 -1.14
N GLU A 296 -12.23 -24.93 -2.00
CA GLU A 296 -13.46 -24.24 -1.63
C GLU A 296 -13.22 -22.99 -0.75
N CYS A 297 -12.20 -22.22 -1.11
CA CYS A 297 -11.72 -21.11 -0.30
C CYS A 297 -12.81 -20.05 -0.04
N PRO A 298 -12.91 -19.51 1.19
CA PRO A 298 -13.90 -18.49 1.53
C PRO A 298 -13.40 -17.10 1.10
N VAL A 299 -13.28 -16.88 -0.21
CA VAL A 299 -12.83 -15.60 -0.78
C VAL A 299 -13.82 -14.49 -0.42
N LYS A 300 -13.35 -13.53 0.38
CA LYS A 300 -14.12 -12.38 0.86
C LYS A 300 -13.85 -11.13 0.03
N VAL A 301 -12.65 -11.02 -0.54
CA VAL A 301 -12.22 -9.85 -1.31
C VAL A 301 -11.68 -10.27 -2.66
N ALA A 302 -12.17 -9.66 -3.74
CA ALA A 302 -11.65 -9.86 -5.08
C ALA A 302 -11.34 -8.51 -5.75
N LEU A 303 -10.09 -8.34 -6.20
CA LEU A 303 -9.69 -7.30 -7.14
C LEU A 303 -9.47 -7.93 -8.52
N ILE A 304 -10.09 -7.41 -9.57
CA ILE A 304 -10.02 -8.01 -10.91
C ILE A 304 -9.85 -6.92 -11.96
N THR A 305 -8.71 -6.92 -12.66
CA THR A 305 -8.46 -5.95 -13.73
C THR A 305 -8.60 -6.54 -15.13
N SER A 306 -8.70 -7.87 -15.28
CA SER A 306 -8.86 -8.51 -16.59
C SER A 306 -9.43 -9.93 -16.50
N HIS A 307 -9.62 -10.56 -17.67
CA HIS A 307 -10.11 -11.93 -17.85
C HIS A 307 -11.47 -12.22 -17.18
N PHE A 308 -12.40 -11.26 -17.26
CA PHE A 308 -13.76 -11.38 -16.70
C PHE A 308 -14.48 -12.67 -17.11
N GLU A 309 -14.35 -13.08 -18.38
CA GLU A 309 -14.92 -14.33 -18.91
C GLU A 309 -14.49 -15.58 -18.13
N VAL A 310 -13.24 -15.60 -17.66
CA VAL A 310 -12.67 -16.71 -16.91
C VAL A 310 -13.01 -16.59 -15.44
N VAL A 311 -12.88 -15.39 -14.86
CA VAL A 311 -12.96 -15.17 -13.41
C VAL A 311 -14.40 -15.13 -12.89
N CYS A 312 -15.30 -14.42 -13.58
CA CYS A 312 -16.68 -14.23 -13.12
C CYS A 312 -17.43 -15.55 -12.86
N PRO A 313 -17.29 -16.61 -13.68
CA PRO A 313 -17.88 -17.92 -13.38
C PRO A 313 -17.47 -18.51 -12.02
N TYR A 314 -16.24 -18.27 -11.55
CA TYR A 314 -15.79 -18.73 -10.23
C TYR A 314 -16.32 -17.84 -9.12
N LEU A 315 -16.41 -16.53 -9.34
CA LEU A 315 -17.06 -15.62 -8.39
C LEU A 315 -18.54 -15.96 -8.19
N LEU A 316 -19.23 -16.45 -9.22
CA LEU A 316 -20.62 -16.92 -9.11
C LEU A 316 -20.76 -18.24 -8.32
N LYS A 317 -19.68 -18.99 -8.14
CA LYS A 317 -19.63 -20.17 -7.26
C LYS A 317 -19.26 -19.80 -5.82
N CYS A 318 -18.57 -18.67 -5.65
CA CYS A 318 -18.23 -18.14 -4.33
C CYS A 318 -19.50 -17.67 -3.61
N THR A 319 -19.58 -17.88 -2.30
CA THR A 319 -20.72 -17.44 -1.47
C THR A 319 -20.31 -16.45 -0.38
N SER A 320 -19.00 -16.22 -0.21
CA SER A 320 -18.43 -15.44 0.89
C SER A 320 -17.98 -14.04 0.51
N LEU A 321 -18.18 -13.63 -0.74
CA LEU A 321 -17.66 -12.37 -1.28
C LEU A 321 -18.36 -11.18 -0.62
N LYS A 322 -17.56 -10.32 0.01
CA LYS A 322 -18.00 -9.09 0.70
C LYS A 322 -17.50 -7.83 0.04
N GLN A 323 -16.34 -7.89 -0.60
CA GLN A 323 -15.75 -6.74 -1.28
C GLN A 323 -15.32 -7.10 -2.69
N LEU A 324 -15.68 -6.24 -3.63
CA LEU A 324 -15.36 -6.41 -5.04
C LEU A 324 -14.76 -5.13 -5.60
N GLU A 325 -13.62 -5.24 -6.25
CA GLU A 325 -13.06 -4.16 -7.05
C GLU A 325 -12.77 -4.67 -8.46
N MET A 326 -13.21 -3.94 -9.47
CA MET A 326 -13.09 -4.36 -10.87
C MET A 326 -12.68 -3.19 -11.77
N THR A 327 -11.79 -3.43 -12.73
CA THR A 327 -11.46 -2.50 -13.81
C THR A 327 -12.08 -2.96 -15.12
N ILE A 328 -13.20 -2.37 -15.52
CA ILE A 328 -14.10 -2.88 -16.54
C ILE A 328 -13.92 -2.10 -17.83
N ASN A 329 -13.65 -2.80 -18.93
CA ASN A 329 -13.77 -2.20 -20.25
C ASN A 329 -15.26 -2.09 -20.64
N ILE A 330 -15.82 -0.87 -20.60
CA ILE A 330 -17.25 -0.65 -20.91
C ILE A 330 -17.55 -0.67 -22.41
N THR A 331 -16.55 -0.68 -23.30
CA THR A 331 -16.80 -0.84 -24.74
C THR A 331 -17.29 -2.24 -25.09
N LYS A 332 -17.04 -3.22 -24.20
CA LYS A 332 -17.43 -4.63 -24.33
C LYS A 332 -18.70 -4.92 -23.52
N PRO A 333 -19.87 -5.07 -24.16
CA PRO A 333 -21.12 -5.37 -23.45
C PRO A 333 -21.06 -6.69 -22.68
N GLU A 334 -20.34 -7.71 -23.19
CA GLU A 334 -20.18 -8.98 -22.47
C GLU A 334 -19.54 -8.82 -21.10
N HIS A 335 -18.57 -7.91 -20.96
CA HIS A 335 -17.94 -7.64 -19.66
C HIS A 335 -18.94 -7.02 -18.68
N GLN A 336 -19.76 -6.09 -19.15
CA GLN A 336 -20.78 -5.46 -18.33
C GLN A 336 -21.80 -6.49 -17.83
N GLU A 337 -22.26 -7.39 -18.69
CA GLU A 337 -23.21 -8.45 -18.33
C GLU A 337 -22.64 -9.42 -17.29
N LEU A 338 -21.39 -9.86 -17.46
CA LEU A 338 -20.71 -10.71 -16.49
C LEU A 338 -20.61 -10.05 -15.12
N VAL A 339 -20.29 -8.75 -15.08
CA VAL A 339 -20.21 -8.00 -13.82
C VAL A 339 -21.60 -7.83 -13.19
N VAL A 340 -22.63 -7.51 -13.97
CA VAL A 340 -24.02 -7.45 -13.47
C VAL A 340 -24.41 -8.77 -12.81
N ASN A 341 -24.12 -9.90 -13.47
CA ASN A 341 -24.43 -11.22 -12.92
C ASN A 341 -23.75 -11.46 -11.57
N VAL A 342 -22.48 -11.08 -11.43
CA VAL A 342 -21.75 -11.18 -10.15
C VAL A 342 -22.38 -10.27 -9.09
N LEU A 343 -22.67 -9.01 -9.43
CA LEU A 343 -23.24 -8.04 -8.49
C LEU A 343 -24.65 -8.46 -8.02
N GLU A 344 -25.48 -9.02 -8.91
CA GLU A 344 -26.81 -9.53 -8.59
C GLU A 344 -26.76 -10.84 -7.80
N HIS A 345 -25.78 -11.70 -8.04
CA HIS A 345 -25.61 -12.93 -7.26
C HIS A 345 -25.26 -12.65 -5.80
N HIS A 346 -24.33 -11.71 -5.56
CA HIS A 346 -23.80 -11.42 -4.23
C HIS A 346 -24.62 -10.40 -3.45
N GLN A 347 -25.75 -10.82 -2.88
CA GLN A 347 -26.65 -9.94 -2.12
C GLN A 347 -26.02 -9.41 -0.82
N ASP A 348 -25.09 -10.16 -0.24
CA ASP A 348 -24.38 -9.80 1.00
C ASP A 348 -23.13 -8.93 0.78
N LEU A 349 -22.92 -8.43 -0.45
CA LEU A 349 -21.81 -7.56 -0.78
C LEU A 349 -21.86 -6.27 0.07
N GLU A 350 -20.75 -5.95 0.72
CA GLU A 350 -20.62 -4.77 1.59
C GLU A 350 -19.94 -3.60 0.86
N LYS A 351 -19.08 -3.88 -0.13
CA LYS A 351 -18.30 -2.88 -0.87
C LYS A 351 -18.12 -3.25 -2.33
N ALA A 352 -18.31 -2.27 -3.22
CA ALA A 352 -18.02 -2.40 -4.64
C ALA A 352 -17.26 -1.17 -5.16
N ILE A 353 -16.09 -1.35 -5.78
CA ILE A 353 -15.35 -0.28 -6.46
C ILE A 353 -15.19 -0.65 -7.93
N LEU A 354 -15.79 0.11 -8.83
CA LEU A 354 -15.75 -0.15 -10.25
C LEU A 354 -14.95 0.97 -10.93
N LYS A 355 -13.80 0.61 -11.45
CA LYS A 355 -13.01 1.43 -12.36
C LYS A 355 -13.43 1.06 -13.77
N THR A 356 -13.49 2.04 -14.64
CA THR A 356 -13.77 1.82 -16.05
C THR A 356 -12.51 2.15 -16.84
N GLU A 357 -12.25 1.43 -17.93
CA GLU A 357 -11.08 1.65 -18.79
C GLU A 357 -11.41 1.56 -20.29
N VAL A 358 -10.71 2.33 -21.13
CA VAL A 358 -10.79 2.21 -22.60
C VAL A 358 -9.43 1.81 -23.12
N LEU A 359 -9.37 0.74 -23.92
CA LEU A 359 -8.14 0.35 -24.59
C LEU A 359 -7.71 1.46 -25.57
N PRO A 360 -6.41 1.79 -25.66
CA PRO A 360 -5.92 2.87 -26.51
C PRO A 360 -6.37 2.77 -27.98
N GLU A 361 -6.51 1.54 -28.47
CA GLU A 361 -6.91 1.21 -29.85
C GLU A 361 -8.40 1.46 -30.14
N GLU A 362 -9.24 1.53 -29.09
CA GLU A 362 -10.69 1.70 -29.18
C GLU A 362 -11.15 3.15 -28.94
N LYS A 363 -10.20 4.07 -28.69
CA LYS A 363 -10.47 5.51 -28.58
C LYS A 363 -10.85 6.09 -29.95
N THR A 364 -12.14 5.97 -30.29
CA THR A 364 -12.79 6.74 -31.34
C THR A 364 -13.58 7.87 -30.69
N ASP A 365 -13.57 9.06 -31.29
CA ASP A 365 -14.04 10.35 -30.73
C ASP A 365 -15.49 10.40 -30.17
N ASN A 366 -16.28 9.32 -30.26
CA ASN A 366 -17.67 9.28 -29.80
C ASN A 366 -18.09 8.03 -28.99
N ASN A 367 -17.19 7.05 -28.75
CA ASN A 367 -17.56 5.78 -28.12
C ASN A 367 -17.16 5.65 -26.65
N SER A 368 -16.44 6.62 -26.09
CA SER A 368 -16.00 6.62 -24.68
C SER A 368 -16.98 7.39 -23.78
N VAL A 369 -18.27 7.02 -23.82
CA VAL A 369 -19.28 7.60 -22.91
C VAL A 369 -19.90 6.52 -22.05
N LEU A 370 -19.88 6.71 -20.73
CA LEU A 370 -20.64 5.87 -19.80
C LEU A 370 -22.12 6.24 -19.87
N LYS A 371 -22.94 5.30 -20.38
CA LYS A 371 -24.37 5.53 -20.68
C LYS A 371 -25.31 4.92 -19.66
N GLY A 372 -26.51 5.47 -19.58
CA GLY A 372 -27.62 4.90 -18.82
C GLY A 372 -28.06 3.56 -19.42
N ASN A 373 -27.71 2.45 -18.77
CA ASN A 373 -28.08 1.10 -19.17
C ASN A 373 -28.31 0.17 -17.96
N SER A 374 -28.60 -1.12 -18.22
CA SER A 374 -28.82 -2.13 -17.17
C SER A 374 -27.65 -2.24 -16.19
N PHE A 375 -26.42 -2.08 -16.66
CA PHE A 375 -25.21 -2.07 -15.81
C PHE A 375 -25.22 -0.91 -14.82
N THR A 376 -25.44 0.32 -15.28
CA THR A 376 -25.54 1.49 -14.37
C THR A 376 -26.72 1.40 -13.41
N GLN A 377 -27.84 0.79 -13.85
CA GLN A 377 -28.99 0.53 -12.99
C GLN A 377 -28.68 -0.48 -11.89
N CYS A 378 -28.00 -1.59 -12.23
CA CYS A 378 -27.53 -2.59 -11.27
C CYS A 378 -26.61 -1.97 -10.22
N ILE A 379 -25.63 -1.17 -10.66
CA ILE A 379 -24.70 -0.45 -9.76
C ILE A 379 -25.47 0.46 -8.79
N ALA A 380 -26.37 1.28 -9.31
CA ALA A 380 -27.14 2.21 -8.48
C ALA A 380 -28.05 1.49 -7.48
N ALA A 381 -28.56 0.29 -7.83
CA ALA A 381 -29.38 -0.53 -6.95
C ALA A 381 -28.62 -1.07 -5.73
N LEU A 382 -27.29 -1.19 -5.78
CA LEU A 382 -26.46 -1.61 -4.64
C LEU A 382 -26.65 -0.71 -3.42
N LEU A 383 -26.89 0.59 -3.64
CA LEU A 383 -27.08 1.58 -2.57
C LEU A 383 -28.33 1.31 -1.70
N TYR A 384 -29.25 0.44 -2.14
CA TYR A 384 -30.45 0.03 -1.39
C TYR A 384 -30.32 -1.33 -0.71
N ARG A 385 -29.13 -1.94 -0.70
CA ARG A 385 -28.93 -3.19 0.03
C ARG A 385 -28.64 -2.88 1.50
N PRO A 386 -29.29 -3.58 2.46
CA PRO A 386 -29.15 -3.29 3.89
C PRO A 386 -27.73 -3.39 4.44
N VAL A 387 -26.94 -4.31 3.91
CA VAL A 387 -25.57 -4.58 4.35
C VAL A 387 -24.50 -3.80 3.59
N PHE A 388 -24.89 -3.13 2.51
CA PHE A 388 -23.97 -2.44 1.62
C PHE A 388 -23.53 -1.10 2.23
N LYS A 389 -22.22 -0.84 2.20
CA LYS A 389 -21.57 0.26 2.92
C LYS A 389 -20.86 1.24 2.00
N GLU A 390 -20.27 0.78 0.89
CA GLU A 390 -19.42 1.64 0.05
C GLU A 390 -19.52 1.29 -1.45
N LEU A 391 -19.88 2.30 -2.25
CA LEU A 391 -19.83 2.25 -3.71
C LEU A 391 -18.77 3.24 -4.21
N GLY A 392 -17.82 2.74 -5.01
CA GLY A 392 -16.90 3.55 -5.79
C GLY A 392 -17.15 3.38 -7.29
N LEU A 393 -17.18 4.48 -8.03
CA LEU A 393 -17.21 4.48 -9.49
C LEU A 393 -16.20 5.49 -10.03
N ASP A 394 -15.23 5.00 -10.79
CA ASP A 394 -14.18 5.79 -11.43
C ASP A 394 -14.23 5.62 -12.94
N SER A 395 -14.42 6.73 -13.64
CA SER A 395 -14.43 6.82 -15.09
C SER A 395 -13.51 7.91 -15.63
N ASN A 396 -12.45 8.27 -14.90
CA ASN A 396 -11.52 9.31 -15.35
C ASN A 396 -10.80 8.96 -16.67
N SER A 397 -10.77 7.69 -17.08
CA SER A 397 -10.25 7.30 -18.40
C SER A 397 -11.16 7.71 -19.56
N TYR A 398 -12.39 8.14 -19.27
CA TYR A 398 -13.39 8.56 -20.25
C TYR A 398 -13.48 10.08 -20.32
N GLU A 399 -13.80 10.57 -21.51
CA GLU A 399 -14.01 11.99 -21.70
C GLU A 399 -15.32 12.45 -21.03
N ARG A 400 -16.37 11.62 -21.03
CA ARG A 400 -17.71 11.99 -20.54
C ARG A 400 -18.55 10.83 -19.99
N THR A 401 -19.43 11.15 -19.06
CA THR A 401 -20.51 10.33 -18.46
C THR A 401 -21.84 11.01 -18.77
N GLU A 402 -22.87 10.24 -19.14
CA GLU A 402 -24.21 10.78 -19.35
C GLU A 402 -24.82 11.34 -18.07
N PHE A 403 -25.56 12.44 -18.20
CA PHE A 403 -26.25 13.07 -17.08
C PHE A 403 -27.18 12.09 -16.33
N ASP A 404 -27.91 11.25 -17.07
CA ASP A 404 -28.84 10.27 -16.48
C ASP A 404 -28.13 9.30 -15.52
N VAL A 405 -26.86 8.96 -15.77
CA VAL A 405 -26.06 8.08 -14.89
C VAL A 405 -25.73 8.80 -13.58
N VAL A 406 -25.23 10.03 -13.67
CA VAL A 406 -24.91 10.86 -12.50
C VAL A 406 -26.17 11.11 -11.67
N LEU A 407 -27.27 11.48 -12.34
CA LEU A 407 -28.55 11.71 -11.72
C LEU A 407 -29.08 10.46 -11.01
N LEU A 408 -29.00 9.29 -11.66
CA LEU A 408 -29.40 8.03 -11.07
C LEU A 408 -28.61 7.72 -9.80
N LEU A 409 -27.28 7.81 -9.83
CA LEU A 409 -26.42 7.54 -8.68
C LEU A 409 -26.70 8.49 -7.52
N LEU A 410 -26.79 9.79 -7.79
CA LEU A 410 -27.12 10.79 -6.76
C LEU A 410 -28.52 10.56 -6.19
N ARG A 411 -29.52 10.33 -7.03
CA ARG A 411 -30.90 10.07 -6.60
C ARG A 411 -30.97 8.87 -5.67
N GLN A 412 -30.31 7.77 -6.04
CA GLN A 412 -30.27 6.57 -5.21
C GLN A 412 -29.48 6.78 -3.92
N PHE A 413 -28.37 7.52 -3.97
CA PHE A 413 -27.62 7.90 -2.77
C PHE A 413 -28.46 8.72 -1.80
N PHE A 414 -29.19 9.75 -2.27
CA PHE A 414 -30.02 10.57 -1.40
C PHE A 414 -31.25 9.83 -0.85
N SER A 415 -31.84 8.96 -1.66
CA SER A 415 -33.09 8.26 -1.33
C SER A 415 -32.88 6.99 -0.51
N SER A 416 -31.68 6.39 -0.52
CA SER A 416 -31.36 5.18 0.25
C SER A 416 -31.59 5.38 1.77
N PRO A 417 -32.18 4.39 2.48
CA PRO A 417 -32.32 4.47 3.93
C PRO A 417 -31.05 4.06 4.70
N TYR A 418 -30.01 3.56 4.01
CA TYR A 418 -28.84 2.94 4.62
C TYR A 418 -27.64 3.90 4.74
N PRO A 419 -26.71 3.65 5.69
CA PRO A 419 -25.53 4.49 5.91
C PRO A 419 -24.42 4.20 4.88
N VAL A 420 -24.69 4.51 3.61
CA VAL A 420 -23.79 4.25 2.47
C VAL A 420 -22.78 5.38 2.25
N SER A 421 -21.60 5.01 1.76
CA SER A 421 -20.57 5.92 1.28
C SER A 421 -20.50 5.84 -0.25
N LEU A 422 -20.58 6.98 -0.92
CA LEU A 422 -20.48 7.09 -2.36
C LEU A 422 -19.18 7.80 -2.75
N ILE A 423 -18.37 7.15 -3.56
CA ILE A 423 -17.11 7.66 -4.10
C ILE A 423 -17.26 7.78 -5.62
N LEU A 424 -17.21 8.99 -6.16
CA LEU A 424 -17.32 9.24 -7.59
C LEU A 424 -16.06 9.87 -8.13
N SER A 425 -15.68 9.44 -9.33
CA SER A 425 -14.66 10.08 -10.15
C SER A 425 -15.15 10.08 -11.60
N LEU A 426 -15.97 11.08 -11.94
CA LEU A 426 -16.76 11.13 -13.17
C LEU A 426 -16.65 12.51 -13.83
N SER A 427 -16.70 12.54 -15.16
CA SER A 427 -16.78 13.77 -15.97
C SER A 427 -18.17 13.89 -16.60
N CYS A 428 -18.97 14.88 -16.22
CA CYS A 428 -20.27 15.20 -16.81
C CYS A 428 -20.45 16.72 -16.95
N PRO A 429 -19.81 17.34 -17.96
CA PRO A 429 -19.76 18.80 -18.11
C PRO A 429 -21.10 19.41 -18.59
N ASN A 430 -21.96 18.62 -19.23
CA ASN A 430 -23.24 19.07 -19.78
C ASN A 430 -24.38 18.55 -18.91
N PHE A 431 -25.13 19.46 -18.31
CA PHE A 431 -26.15 19.16 -17.32
C PHE A 431 -27.28 20.17 -17.44
N ASP A 432 -28.49 19.70 -17.68
CA ASP A 432 -29.66 20.56 -17.65
C ASP A 432 -30.10 20.77 -16.20
N PRO A 433 -30.41 22.01 -15.78
CA PRO A 433 -30.81 22.27 -14.41
C PRO A 433 -32.14 21.57 -14.10
N LEU A 434 -32.23 20.91 -12.95
CA LEU A 434 -33.49 20.31 -12.50
C LEU A 434 -34.43 21.39 -11.94
N PRO A 435 -35.75 21.25 -12.16
CA PRO A 435 -36.74 22.19 -11.63
C PRO A 435 -36.85 22.12 -10.09
N GLU A 436 -36.61 20.95 -9.52
CA GLU A 436 -36.63 20.71 -8.07
C GLU A 436 -35.41 19.88 -7.65
N PRO A 437 -34.83 20.16 -6.46
CA PRO A 437 -33.70 19.40 -5.94
C PRO A 437 -34.12 17.97 -5.57
N LEU A 438 -33.13 17.08 -5.50
CA LEU A 438 -33.37 15.68 -5.19
C LEU A 438 -33.96 15.49 -3.79
N THR A 439 -34.92 14.56 -3.67
CA THR A 439 -35.51 14.18 -2.39
C THR A 439 -34.49 13.46 -1.52
N VAL A 440 -34.36 13.90 -0.26
CA VAL A 440 -33.38 13.38 0.69
C VAL A 440 -34.06 12.55 1.76
N HIS A 441 -33.56 11.34 2.00
CA HIS A 441 -34.03 10.48 3.09
C HIS A 441 -33.57 11.00 4.47
N ALA A 442 -34.34 10.73 5.52
CA ALA A 442 -34.08 11.25 6.89
C ALA A 442 -32.70 10.85 7.46
N GLU A 443 -32.17 9.70 7.04
CA GLU A 443 -30.91 9.10 7.51
C GLU A 443 -29.65 9.64 6.80
N GLN A 444 -29.77 10.70 6.00
CA GLN A 444 -28.65 11.25 5.22
C GLN A 444 -27.40 11.60 6.07
N LYS A 445 -27.59 11.95 7.35
CA LYS A 445 -26.51 12.28 8.30
C LYS A 445 -25.51 11.15 8.56
N LYS A 446 -25.83 9.90 8.19
CA LYS A 446 -24.94 8.74 8.35
C LYS A 446 -24.14 8.41 7.08
N LYS A 447 -24.44 9.04 5.95
CA LYS A 447 -23.85 8.75 4.65
C LYS A 447 -22.59 9.56 4.39
N ALA A 448 -21.71 9.11 3.51
CA ALA A 448 -20.53 9.87 3.11
C ALA A 448 -20.52 10.10 1.58
N LEU A 449 -20.09 11.29 1.16
CA LEU A 449 -19.91 11.61 -0.25
C LEU A 449 -18.46 12.02 -0.50
N LYS A 450 -17.80 11.35 -1.43
CA LYS A 450 -16.45 11.68 -1.88
C LYS A 450 -16.44 11.87 -3.39
N LEU A 451 -16.07 13.06 -3.83
CA LEU A 451 -15.84 13.38 -5.24
C LEU A 451 -14.33 13.53 -5.46
N LYS A 452 -13.78 12.77 -6.40
CA LYS A 452 -12.38 12.81 -6.79
C LYS A 452 -12.31 13.18 -8.26
N LYS A 453 -11.47 14.13 -8.68
CA LYS A 453 -11.22 14.43 -10.10
C LYS A 453 -12.50 14.56 -10.95
N CYS A 454 -13.58 15.03 -10.32
CA CYS A 454 -14.87 15.18 -10.97
C CYS A 454 -14.88 16.45 -11.81
N SER A 455 -15.49 16.38 -12.98
CA SER A 455 -15.80 17.54 -13.81
C SER A 455 -17.29 17.60 -14.10
N PHE A 456 -18.05 18.17 -13.17
CA PHE A 456 -19.49 18.34 -13.30
C PHE A 456 -19.84 19.75 -13.76
N SER A 457 -20.96 19.88 -14.47
CA SER A 457 -21.53 21.19 -14.80
C SER A 457 -21.82 22.01 -13.54
N SER A 458 -21.72 23.34 -13.65
CA SER A 458 -22.15 24.28 -12.61
C SER A 458 -23.63 24.14 -12.26
N ASN A 459 -24.46 23.57 -13.15
CA ASN A 459 -25.88 23.29 -12.89
C ASN A 459 -26.11 22.15 -11.90
N LEU A 460 -25.07 21.42 -11.45
CA LEU A 460 -25.20 20.36 -10.45
C LEU A 460 -25.86 20.87 -9.15
N PHE A 461 -25.66 22.15 -8.81
CA PHE A 461 -26.29 22.77 -7.63
C PHE A 461 -27.82 22.57 -7.62
N SER A 462 -28.46 22.53 -8.79
CA SER A 462 -29.92 22.35 -8.94
C SER A 462 -30.40 20.97 -8.48
N CYS A 463 -29.54 19.95 -8.53
CA CYS A 463 -29.84 18.61 -8.05
C CYS A 463 -29.62 18.45 -6.54
N LEU A 464 -28.75 19.28 -5.96
CA LEU A 464 -28.34 19.12 -4.58
C LEU A 464 -29.36 19.75 -3.63
N PRO A 465 -29.61 19.17 -2.46
CA PRO A 465 -30.45 19.79 -1.46
C PRO A 465 -29.77 21.05 -0.90
N LEU A 466 -30.48 22.19 -0.87
CA LEU A 466 -29.96 23.46 -0.34
C LEU A 466 -29.40 23.36 1.09
N ARG A 467 -29.96 22.44 1.88
CA ARG A 467 -29.42 22.04 3.18
C ARG A 467 -28.93 20.60 3.05
N PHE A 468 -27.62 20.40 3.09
CA PHE A 468 -27.00 19.12 2.81
C PHE A 468 -26.41 18.50 4.10
N PRO A 469 -27.20 17.74 4.88
CA PRO A 469 -26.68 17.02 6.03
C PRO A 469 -26.03 15.71 5.59
N VAL A 470 -24.76 15.48 5.91
CA VAL A 470 -23.99 14.29 5.56
C VAL A 470 -23.07 13.92 6.72
N ARG A 471 -22.54 12.69 6.80
CA ARG A 471 -21.53 12.32 7.82
C ARG A 471 -20.16 12.87 7.45
N ALA A 472 -19.79 12.71 6.18
CA ALA A 472 -18.51 13.12 5.64
C ALA A 472 -18.67 13.63 4.21
N ILE A 473 -18.03 14.75 3.90
CA ILE A 473 -17.90 15.28 2.54
C ILE A 473 -16.43 15.40 2.18
N THR A 474 -16.06 14.99 0.98
CA THR A 474 -14.70 15.14 0.48
C THR A 474 -14.73 15.56 -0.98
N LEU A 475 -14.10 16.69 -1.29
CA LEU A 475 -13.84 17.15 -2.64
C LEU A 475 -12.33 17.11 -2.85
N GLU A 476 -11.87 16.32 -3.81
CA GLU A 476 -10.45 16.07 -4.05
C GLU A 476 -10.14 16.28 -5.53
N ASP A 477 -9.39 17.34 -5.83
CA ASP A 477 -8.92 17.70 -7.18
C ASP A 477 -10.06 17.79 -8.20
N THR A 478 -11.23 18.31 -7.78
CA THR A 478 -12.39 18.55 -8.65
C THR A 478 -12.19 19.80 -9.50
N ASP A 479 -12.95 19.94 -10.59
CA ASP A 479 -12.95 21.19 -11.37
C ASP A 479 -13.72 22.34 -10.68
N ASP A 480 -13.49 23.55 -11.16
CA ASP A 480 -14.09 24.78 -10.63
C ASP A 480 -15.63 24.75 -10.69
N ASN A 481 -16.22 24.14 -11.73
CA ASN A 481 -17.67 24.04 -11.87
C ASN A 481 -18.29 23.13 -10.79
N THR A 482 -17.62 22.02 -10.47
CA THR A 482 -18.02 21.14 -9.38
C THR A 482 -17.92 21.88 -8.06
N LEU A 483 -16.80 22.58 -7.81
CA LEU A 483 -16.61 23.39 -6.61
C LEU A 483 -17.71 24.45 -6.45
N HIS A 484 -17.96 25.22 -7.51
CA HIS A 484 -18.99 26.25 -7.56
C HIS A 484 -20.38 25.71 -7.18
N SER A 485 -20.70 24.50 -7.61
CA SER A 485 -21.99 23.86 -7.28
C SER A 485 -22.17 23.60 -5.79
N PHE A 486 -21.10 23.28 -5.06
CA PHE A 486 -21.14 23.09 -3.61
C PHE A 486 -21.01 24.42 -2.85
N ALA A 487 -20.25 25.38 -3.39
CA ALA A 487 -20.08 26.71 -2.81
C ALA A 487 -21.41 27.48 -2.74
N ASN A 488 -22.29 27.28 -3.72
CA ASN A 488 -23.63 27.90 -3.76
C ASN A 488 -24.67 27.24 -2.84
N LEU A 489 -24.32 26.19 -2.10
CA LEU A 489 -25.24 25.60 -1.14
C LEU A 489 -25.37 26.49 0.09
N LEU A 490 -26.60 26.66 0.57
CA LEU A 490 -26.88 27.52 1.73
C LEU A 490 -26.22 26.99 3.00
N TYR A 491 -26.16 25.67 3.16
CA TYR A 491 -25.62 25.05 4.37
C TYR A 491 -25.28 23.58 4.17
N ILE A 492 -24.06 23.18 4.56
CA ILE A 492 -23.62 21.79 4.61
C ILE A 492 -23.28 21.43 6.05
N LYS A 493 -23.92 20.39 6.59
CA LYS A 493 -23.63 19.90 7.95
C LYS A 493 -22.94 18.56 7.87
N SER A 494 -21.72 18.47 8.40
CA SER A 494 -20.93 17.25 8.38
C SER A 494 -20.27 16.95 9.72
N ASP A 495 -19.89 15.70 9.99
CA ASP A 495 -18.94 15.40 11.07
C ASP A 495 -17.50 15.63 10.60
N PHE A 496 -17.22 15.32 9.32
CA PHE A 496 -15.91 15.45 8.68
C PHE A 496 -16.01 16.16 7.32
N ALA A 497 -15.10 17.07 7.04
CA ALA A 497 -14.99 17.70 5.72
C ALA A 497 -13.53 17.72 5.25
N SER A 498 -13.32 17.43 3.97
CA SER A 498 -12.01 17.50 3.34
C SER A 498 -12.08 18.20 1.99
N LEU A 499 -11.17 19.13 1.74
CA LEU A 499 -11.03 19.85 0.47
C LEU A 499 -9.58 19.78 -0.02
N SER A 500 -9.36 19.26 -1.22
CA SER A 500 -8.11 19.38 -1.98
C SER A 500 -8.41 20.08 -3.29
N HIS A 501 -7.84 21.28 -3.51
CA HIS A 501 -8.12 22.09 -4.69
C HIS A 501 -7.01 23.12 -4.96
N ASP A 502 -6.82 23.45 -6.23
CA ASP A 502 -6.07 24.63 -6.67
C ASP A 502 -6.92 25.90 -6.48
N VAL A 503 -6.37 26.91 -5.81
CA VAL A 503 -6.96 28.23 -5.58
C VAL A 503 -6.34 29.20 -6.59
N THR A 504 -7.17 29.77 -7.44
CA THR A 504 -6.82 30.77 -8.45
C THR A 504 -7.61 32.05 -8.21
N GLU A 505 -7.25 33.13 -8.90
CA GLU A 505 -7.97 34.41 -8.81
C GLU A 505 -9.46 34.27 -9.21
N VAL A 506 -9.79 33.25 -10.02
CA VAL A 506 -11.14 33.03 -10.55
C VAL A 506 -12.02 32.27 -9.55
N ASN A 507 -11.45 31.36 -8.76
CA ASN A 507 -12.21 30.44 -7.90
C ASN A 507 -12.06 30.71 -6.39
N ALA A 508 -11.27 31.71 -5.98
CA ALA A 508 -11.02 32.01 -4.58
C ALA A 508 -12.31 32.32 -3.78
N GLU A 509 -13.28 32.99 -4.41
CA GLU A 509 -14.59 33.26 -3.81
C GLU A 509 -15.39 31.97 -3.57
N ASP A 510 -15.38 31.03 -4.52
CA ASP A 510 -16.07 29.75 -4.39
C ASP A 510 -15.42 28.87 -3.30
N VAL A 511 -14.09 28.82 -3.24
CA VAL A 511 -13.35 28.13 -2.17
C VAL A 511 -13.72 28.72 -0.81
N GLY A 512 -13.70 30.05 -0.69
CA GLY A 512 -14.04 30.73 0.55
C GLY A 512 -15.49 30.49 0.98
N SER A 513 -16.41 30.57 0.03
CA SER A 513 -17.85 30.34 0.23
C SER A 513 -18.13 28.91 0.67
N LEU A 514 -17.50 27.91 0.05
CA LEU A 514 -17.65 26.51 0.45
C LEU A 514 -17.16 26.27 1.89
N ILE A 515 -15.98 26.79 2.23
CA ILE A 515 -15.40 26.66 3.58
C ILE A 515 -16.37 27.26 4.62
N CYS A 516 -16.98 28.41 4.30
CA CYS A 516 -17.96 29.07 5.18
C CYS A 516 -19.31 28.34 5.25
N ALA A 517 -19.77 27.75 4.13
CA ALA A 517 -21.04 27.02 4.05
C ALA A 517 -21.03 25.69 4.82
N VAL A 518 -19.84 25.09 4.99
CA VAL A 518 -19.67 23.79 5.65
C VAL A 518 -19.42 23.96 7.15
N THR A 519 -20.38 23.50 7.96
CA THR A 519 -20.22 23.35 9.40
C THR A 519 -19.88 21.90 9.74
N CYS A 520 -18.67 21.66 10.24
CA CYS A 520 -18.27 20.33 10.72
C CYS A 520 -17.39 20.33 11.97
N LYS A 521 -17.14 19.15 12.53
CA LYS A 521 -16.29 18.98 13.71
C LYS A 521 -14.81 18.90 13.35
N LEU A 522 -14.51 18.30 12.20
CA LEU A 522 -13.16 18.00 11.72
C LEU A 522 -12.99 18.43 10.27
N TRP A 523 -11.99 19.28 10.03
CA TRP A 523 -11.61 19.79 8.72
C TRP A 523 -10.21 19.37 8.33
N HIS A 524 -10.07 18.86 7.11
CA HIS A 524 -8.79 18.67 6.43
C HIS A 524 -8.75 19.54 5.16
N LEU A 525 -7.73 20.38 5.02
CA LEU A 525 -7.57 21.23 3.84
C LEU A 525 -6.22 20.95 3.18
N SER A 526 -6.22 20.81 1.86
CA SER A 526 -5.03 20.61 1.05
C SER A 526 -5.08 21.54 -0.16
N LEU A 527 -4.60 22.78 0.00
CA LEU A 527 -4.75 23.83 -1.00
C LEU A 527 -3.44 24.07 -1.74
N SER A 528 -3.55 24.34 -3.04
CA SER A 528 -2.46 24.78 -3.90
C SER A 528 -2.80 26.18 -4.39
N ILE A 529 -2.00 27.19 -4.07
CA ILE A 529 -2.42 28.59 -4.23
C ILE A 529 -1.66 29.21 -5.38
N ASN A 530 -2.33 29.39 -6.51
CA ASN A 530 -1.81 30.05 -7.71
C ASN A 530 -2.36 31.48 -7.87
N ALA A 531 -2.98 32.05 -6.83
CA ALA A 531 -3.46 33.42 -6.82
C ALA A 531 -2.37 34.37 -6.28
N GLU A 532 -2.04 35.43 -7.03
CA GLU A 532 -1.06 36.43 -6.62
C GLU A 532 -1.71 37.72 -6.09
N ASP A 533 -2.98 37.94 -6.43
CA ASP A 533 -3.69 39.14 -6.03
C ASP A 533 -4.03 39.13 -4.53
N LYS A 534 -4.05 40.33 -3.94
CA LYS A 534 -4.27 40.50 -2.49
C LYS A 534 -5.70 40.13 -2.07
N GLU A 535 -6.66 40.21 -2.97
CA GLU A 535 -8.07 39.99 -2.67
C GLU A 535 -8.34 38.50 -2.49
N SER A 536 -7.84 37.64 -3.38
CA SER A 536 -7.93 36.19 -3.25
C SER A 536 -7.26 35.67 -1.98
N ILE A 537 -6.08 36.19 -1.65
CA ILE A 537 -5.38 35.84 -0.39
C ILE A 537 -6.20 36.30 0.83
N TYR A 538 -6.79 37.50 0.78
CA TYR A 538 -7.64 37.99 1.85
C TYR A 538 -8.91 37.14 2.03
N LEU A 539 -9.57 36.75 0.94
CA LEU A 539 -10.74 35.87 0.97
C LEU A 539 -10.39 34.52 1.58
N LEU A 540 -9.26 33.93 1.20
CA LEU A 540 -8.80 32.66 1.77
C LEU A 540 -8.51 32.78 3.26
N VAL A 541 -7.76 33.80 3.69
CA VAL A 541 -7.45 34.04 5.11
C VAL A 541 -8.74 34.25 5.92
N SER A 542 -9.69 35.00 5.36
CA SER A 542 -11.01 35.21 5.96
C SER A 542 -11.78 33.89 6.07
N ALA A 543 -11.79 33.06 5.03
CA ALA A 543 -12.48 31.78 5.05
C ALA A 543 -11.85 30.79 6.03
N LEU A 544 -10.51 30.74 6.11
CA LEU A 544 -9.81 29.98 7.13
C LEU A 544 -10.32 30.40 8.51
N SER A 545 -10.46 31.70 8.77
CA SER A 545 -10.97 32.22 10.04
C SER A 545 -12.33 31.62 10.50
N CYS A 546 -13.15 31.12 9.57
CA CYS A 546 -14.42 30.48 9.86
C CYS A 546 -14.30 29.03 10.35
N VAL A 547 -13.21 28.32 10.02
CA VAL A 547 -13.02 26.88 10.32
C VAL A 547 -11.97 26.59 11.39
N LEU A 548 -11.42 27.65 12.00
CA LEU A 548 -10.25 27.61 12.87
C LEU A 548 -10.30 26.61 14.01
N SER A 549 -11.40 26.57 14.77
CA SER A 549 -11.53 25.66 15.90
C SER A 549 -11.72 24.18 15.49
N TYR A 550 -11.86 23.91 14.20
CA TYR A 550 -12.22 22.59 13.66
C TYR A 550 -11.17 22.03 12.68
N LEU A 551 -10.16 22.81 12.30
CA LEU A 551 -9.08 22.40 11.41
C LEU A 551 -8.12 21.44 12.13
N GLN A 552 -7.93 20.23 11.59
CA GLN A 552 -7.00 19.22 12.11
C GLN A 552 -5.78 19.04 11.21
N SER A 553 -5.94 19.24 9.90
CA SER A 553 -4.82 19.11 8.97
C SER A 553 -4.89 20.20 7.92
N PHE A 554 -3.75 20.84 7.67
CA PHE A 554 -3.57 21.80 6.59
C PHE A 554 -2.33 21.45 5.77
N LYS A 555 -2.53 21.30 4.46
CA LYS A 555 -1.46 21.08 3.49
C LYS A 555 -1.46 22.23 2.49
N LEU A 556 -0.34 22.91 2.37
CA LEU A 556 -0.12 23.97 1.38
C LEU A 556 0.86 23.49 0.32
N ARG A 557 0.43 23.48 -0.94
CA ARG A 557 1.21 23.00 -2.08
C ARG A 557 1.45 24.14 -3.06
N ASP A 558 2.55 24.90 -2.95
CA ASP A 558 2.96 25.77 -4.07
C ASP A 558 4.41 26.25 -3.92
N THR A 559 5.18 26.16 -4.99
CA THR A 559 6.56 26.65 -5.05
C THR A 559 6.69 28.14 -5.39
N GLN A 560 5.61 28.81 -5.85
CA GLN A 560 5.67 30.20 -6.34
C GLN A 560 4.94 31.24 -5.48
N LEU A 561 4.23 30.80 -4.43
CA LEU A 561 3.55 31.68 -3.48
C LEU A 561 4.47 32.78 -2.95
N SER A 562 4.02 34.03 -3.07
CA SER A 562 4.81 35.16 -2.58
C SER A 562 5.05 35.08 -1.06
N TYR A 563 6.22 35.52 -0.63
CA TYR A 563 6.60 35.54 0.80
C TYR A 563 5.52 36.17 1.69
N ASN A 564 4.94 37.31 1.26
CA ASN A 564 3.92 38.02 2.04
C ASN A 564 2.60 37.23 2.14
N ALA A 565 2.22 36.49 1.10
CA ALA A 565 1.03 35.65 1.13
C ALA A 565 1.25 34.42 2.02
N ALA A 566 2.42 33.77 1.91
CA ALA A 566 2.80 32.66 2.77
C ALA A 566 2.76 33.06 4.26
N VAL A 567 3.34 34.21 4.62
CA VAL A 567 3.33 34.71 6.00
C VAL A 567 1.91 34.99 6.50
N GLN A 568 1.05 35.60 5.68
CA GLN A 568 -0.34 35.88 6.08
C GLN A 568 -1.14 34.60 6.32
N ILE A 569 -0.97 33.57 5.47
CA ILE A 569 -1.64 32.28 5.64
C ILE A 569 -1.12 31.56 6.89
N LEU A 570 0.20 31.54 7.09
CA LEU A 570 0.81 30.91 8.28
C LEU A 570 0.39 31.60 9.57
N GLU A 571 0.38 32.94 9.59
CA GLU A 571 -0.14 33.72 10.70
C GLU A 571 -1.61 33.38 10.96
N ALA A 572 -2.42 33.35 9.90
CA ALA A 572 -3.81 32.96 9.96
C ALA A 572 -4.03 31.51 10.38
N ILE A 573 -3.04 30.61 10.32
CA ILE A 573 -3.10 29.22 10.84
C ILE A 573 -2.60 29.16 12.28
N PHE A 574 -1.54 29.87 12.65
CA PHE A 574 -1.01 29.81 14.01
C PHE A 574 -1.92 30.48 15.03
N TYR A 575 -2.64 31.56 14.66
CA TYR A 575 -3.66 32.17 15.53
C TYR A 575 -4.83 31.23 15.90
N THR A 576 -4.92 30.09 15.23
CA THR A 576 -6.07 29.19 15.21
C THR A 576 -5.88 28.01 16.12
N LEU A 577 -4.61 27.71 16.40
CA LEU A 577 -4.22 26.64 17.28
C LEU A 577 -4.76 26.99 18.68
N SER A 578 -5.69 26.16 19.16
CA SER A 578 -6.29 26.34 20.47
C SER A 578 -5.60 25.44 21.48
N PRO A 579 -5.20 25.95 22.67
CA PRO A 579 -4.60 25.12 23.71
C PRO A 579 -5.63 24.18 24.36
N ALA A 580 -6.93 24.39 24.13
CA ALA A 580 -8.01 23.57 24.66
C ALA A 580 -8.15 22.20 23.97
N ARG A 581 -7.52 22.01 22.81
CA ARG A 581 -7.40 20.72 22.12
C ARG A 581 -5.90 20.39 22.04
N LEU A 582 -5.43 19.53 22.94
CA LEU A 582 -4.07 18.96 22.97
C LEU A 582 -3.66 18.42 21.56
N PRO A 583 -2.37 18.28 21.23
CA PRO A 583 -1.83 18.53 19.89
C PRO A 583 -2.27 17.45 18.88
N TYR A 584 -3.19 17.81 17.98
CA TYR A 584 -3.62 16.96 16.87
C TYR A 584 -3.55 17.68 15.52
N PHE A 585 -2.80 18.80 15.43
CA PHE A 585 -2.68 19.55 14.19
C PHE A 585 -1.49 19.07 13.36
N ASP A 586 -1.77 18.67 12.13
CA ASP A 586 -0.78 18.26 11.13
C ASP A 586 -0.63 19.35 10.06
N LEU A 587 0.56 19.95 9.97
CA LEU A 587 0.90 20.99 8.99
C LEU A 587 1.88 20.43 7.95
N SER A 588 1.56 20.55 6.66
CA SER A 588 2.44 20.18 5.55
C SER A 588 2.62 21.36 4.61
N LEU A 589 3.87 21.76 4.35
CA LEU A 589 4.22 22.91 3.54
C LEU A 589 5.15 22.46 2.41
N SER A 590 4.71 22.67 1.17
CA SER A 590 5.53 22.50 -0.04
C SER A 590 5.82 23.86 -0.65
N LEU A 591 6.52 24.71 0.10
CA LEU A 591 6.97 26.04 -0.28
C LEU A 591 8.49 26.06 -0.45
N ASN A 592 9.05 27.05 -1.15
CA ASN A 592 10.50 27.31 -1.04
C ASN A 592 10.78 27.88 0.36
N ILE A 593 11.28 27.05 1.27
CA ILE A 593 11.56 27.44 2.66
C ILE A 593 13.01 27.89 2.77
N ASP A 594 13.21 29.20 2.70
CA ASP A 594 14.49 29.86 2.96
C ASP A 594 14.65 30.22 4.45
N LYS A 595 15.83 30.75 4.81
CA LYS A 595 16.13 31.19 6.18
C LYS A 595 15.14 32.26 6.70
N GLN A 596 14.66 33.14 5.82
CA GLN A 596 13.79 34.25 6.19
C GLN A 596 12.39 33.76 6.56
N LEU A 597 11.80 32.90 5.73
CA LEU A 597 10.49 32.31 5.96
C LEU A 597 10.50 31.39 7.19
N ALA A 598 11.54 30.56 7.35
CA ALA A 598 11.69 29.69 8.52
C ALA A 598 11.77 30.51 9.83
N THR A 599 12.53 31.60 9.84
CA THR A 599 12.62 32.50 11.00
C THR A 599 11.26 33.14 11.30
N THR A 600 10.58 33.63 10.26
CA THR A 600 9.27 34.27 10.40
C THR A 600 8.20 33.31 10.90
N MET A 601 8.19 32.07 10.41
CA MET A 601 7.32 31.01 10.91
C MET A 601 7.50 30.81 12.42
N TYR A 602 8.74 30.69 12.88
CA TYR A 602 9.04 30.54 14.30
C TYR A 602 8.59 31.73 15.13
N GLU A 603 8.84 32.95 14.65
CA GLU A 603 8.40 34.17 15.33
C GLU A 603 6.87 34.27 15.41
N GLN A 604 6.15 33.93 14.35
CA GLN A 604 4.69 33.96 14.33
C GLN A 604 4.09 32.89 15.25
N TRP A 605 4.62 31.68 15.22
CA TRP A 605 4.25 30.62 16.16
C TRP A 605 4.44 31.06 17.62
N LYS A 606 5.57 31.70 17.93
CA LYS A 606 5.88 32.20 19.28
C LYS A 606 4.91 33.29 19.72
N LYS A 607 4.51 34.19 18.83
CA LYS A 607 3.49 35.23 19.11
C LYS A 607 2.11 34.62 19.40
N CYS A 608 1.78 33.49 18.77
CA CYS A 608 0.48 32.83 18.90
C CYS A 608 0.35 31.89 20.12
N GLY A 609 1.28 31.95 21.09
CA GLY A 609 1.17 31.20 22.34
C GLY A 609 1.86 29.84 22.36
N SER A 610 2.75 29.56 21.39
CA SER A 610 3.68 28.41 21.40
C SER A 610 3.04 27.03 21.56
N ILE A 611 1.88 26.79 20.92
CA ILE A 611 1.22 25.47 20.93
C ILE A 611 1.96 24.54 19.97
N LYS A 612 2.40 23.38 20.46
CA LYS A 612 3.10 22.40 19.63
C LYS A 612 2.15 21.76 18.61
N LEU A 613 2.66 21.61 17.40
CA LEU A 613 2.08 20.78 16.35
C LEU A 613 2.33 19.31 16.65
N ARG A 614 1.45 18.43 16.15
CA ARG A 614 1.70 16.99 16.18
C ARG A 614 2.77 16.64 15.15
N ARG A 615 2.53 17.06 13.90
CA ARG A 615 3.45 16.85 12.79
C ARG A 615 3.64 18.13 11.99
N LEU A 616 4.90 18.41 11.65
CA LEU A 616 5.28 19.43 10.70
C LEU A 616 6.06 18.77 9.56
N GLU A 617 5.56 18.89 8.35
CA GLU A 617 6.20 18.39 7.13
C GLU A 617 6.62 19.56 6.26
N LEU A 618 7.92 19.65 5.95
CA LEU A 618 8.53 20.71 5.16
C LEU A 618 9.15 20.11 3.90
N LEU A 619 8.62 20.47 2.75
CA LEU A 619 9.13 20.06 1.44
C LEU A 619 9.81 21.27 0.79
N ASN A 620 10.90 21.05 0.04
CA ASN A 620 11.71 22.08 -0.63
C ASN A 620 12.44 23.05 0.31
N VAL A 621 13.09 22.52 1.36
CA VAL A 621 13.93 23.30 2.27
C VAL A 621 15.25 23.69 1.58
N GLU A 622 15.60 24.98 1.59
CA GLU A 622 16.89 25.45 1.10
C GLU A 622 18.02 25.12 2.09
N ARG A 623 19.24 24.88 1.58
CA ARG A 623 20.36 24.42 2.42
C ARG A 623 20.78 25.43 3.48
N ASP A 624 20.58 26.72 3.22
CA ASP A 624 20.89 27.82 4.14
C ASP A 624 19.86 27.96 5.27
N ALA A 625 18.69 27.31 5.17
CA ALA A 625 17.69 27.21 6.22
C ALA A 625 17.98 26.08 7.24
N ALA A 626 19.04 25.28 7.04
CA ALA A 626 19.34 24.11 7.88
C ALA A 626 19.48 24.46 9.39
N GLU A 627 20.08 25.61 9.72
CA GLU A 627 20.20 26.09 11.11
C GLU A 627 18.82 26.43 11.72
N CYS A 628 17.87 26.87 10.90
CA CYS A 628 16.52 27.20 11.34
C CYS A 628 15.64 25.95 11.50
N ILE A 629 15.93 24.82 10.83
CA ILE A 629 15.20 23.56 10.98
C ILE A 629 15.27 23.03 12.42
N GLU A 630 16.44 23.13 13.06
CA GLU A 630 16.58 22.78 14.48
C GLU A 630 15.68 23.66 15.36
N THR A 631 15.54 24.93 15.02
CA THR A 631 14.62 25.85 15.72
C THR A 631 13.15 25.48 15.46
N LEU A 632 12.79 25.09 14.24
CA LEU A 632 11.44 24.63 13.90
C LEU A 632 11.07 23.29 14.55
N SER A 633 12.04 22.47 14.94
CA SER A 633 11.77 21.25 15.73
C SER A 633 11.09 21.56 17.07
N SER A 634 11.29 22.76 17.63
CA SER A 634 10.62 23.18 18.85
C SER A 634 9.11 23.44 18.70
N ILE A 635 8.66 23.64 17.45
CA ILE A 635 7.26 23.90 17.10
C ILE A 635 6.43 22.61 17.04
N THR A 636 7.04 21.44 16.89
CA THR A 636 6.34 20.17 16.61
C THR A 636 6.81 19.02 17.50
N GLU A 637 6.05 17.93 17.55
CA GLU A 637 6.48 16.64 18.13
C GLU A 637 7.20 15.79 17.10
N GLU A 638 6.71 15.78 15.87
CA GLU A 638 7.31 15.09 14.72
C GLU A 638 7.67 16.11 13.64
N LEU A 639 8.94 16.15 13.21
CA LEU A 639 9.42 16.99 12.12
C LEU A 639 9.90 16.12 10.97
N VAL A 640 9.27 16.26 9.81
CA VAL A 640 9.68 15.63 8.56
C VAL A 640 10.14 16.74 7.61
N HIS A 641 11.34 16.63 7.04
CA HIS A 641 11.82 17.63 6.09
C HIS A 641 12.60 17.02 4.93
N PHE A 642 12.48 17.63 3.76
CA PHE A 642 13.21 17.25 2.55
C PHE A 642 13.89 18.48 1.97
N TYR A 643 15.21 18.41 1.81
CA TYR A 643 15.99 19.45 1.12
C TYR A 643 15.65 19.47 -0.37
N LYS A 644 15.63 20.67 -0.94
CA LYS A 644 15.53 20.88 -2.39
C LYS A 644 16.71 20.17 -3.07
N GLN A 645 16.41 19.28 -4.02
CA GLN A 645 17.43 18.52 -4.77
C GLN A 645 18.27 19.43 -5.68
#